data_AF-A0A497AIK9-F1
#
_entry.id   AF-A0A497AIK9-F1
#
_cell.length_a   1.000
_cell.length_b   1.000
_cell.length_c   1.000
_cell.angle_alpha   90.00
_cell.angle_beta   90.00
_cell.angle_gamma   90.00
#
_symmetry.space_group_name_H-M   'P 1'
#
loop_
_entity.id
_entity.type
_entity.pdbx_description
1 polymer ?
#
loop_
_entity_poly.entity_id
_entity_poly.type
_entity_poly.pdbx_seq_one_letter_code
_entity_poly.pdbx_strand_id
1 'polypeptide(L)'
;MARIMNAIKMGYFPTPSRVFELVSDWLVLDGEEQKWRLLDPCCGKGEAAQLADLVGGDCETWGVELSPKRAEEAAQVMDQVYNTGWRQTRVDRESVSLLWLNPPYDSDLDGTGRRLEINFLRNSATTLVNGGVLIYVVPRHILGYKDAARLLAGHFDNLVIRRFPDGEYERFKQVVVLGRKKPYKTPTGDAVNAIRALADAAAVVASLAAMETGEHFVIPPAPEDARFLRTSISRREQVARAYNAGWPDALLRAMEYQRQVDFCPALPPKKGHIAMIMSSGVRGIMSLGKNGRQMLVKGRTVKEAVSRTEEDEKGQRITITTYKPKSVVGIVSDDGVRVIDGVDGLTKFMESYGDVLAEKILEDNQPLYNPLHPPAKAWDHLGTLGRNRRPLPGQAEAGMLDTQKHVAIAMARAAQAHGSALIQGEMGTGKTTTALGVIDLMDAYPALVLCPPHLPPKWMREALEVIPGVQVRELRRIGKTASMSHETNDVRDFVEDWEAGLLGDKAIAVVSSTSAKLGSGWKGAMAKRYTLPRNEDDRGPFRNALVRYEKAREELEESALEEQRRKVQTLRHAALDEAIAYPVCPVCGQIPMEGPADEQIPIRSFKTFDKKALSCNRPIQGWARDWDKDGELVLDDEGNPIWVREPETADDAPVCGTELYQFGARYRRYSIADYIFNQAKGFFQMLVVDEIHHYKGKSSDRGIAFARMVDASRYTLGLTGTIYGGKASDIYWLLWRLGIKDIQQVFSYSTARQWVEMYGVLEERQYGGGSNSSGDDE
;
A
#
# COMPACT_ATOMS: atom_id res chain seq x y z
N MET A 1 9.91 63.55 2.26
CA MET A 1 10.75 62.87 3.28
C MET A 1 9.93 62.21 4.40
N ALA A 2 8.95 62.89 5.03
CA ALA A 2 8.16 62.32 6.13
C ALA A 2 7.43 60.99 5.81
N ARG A 3 6.86 60.84 4.61
CA ARG A 3 6.13 59.63 4.17
C ARG A 3 7.05 58.40 4.02
N ILE A 4 8.30 58.60 3.59
CA ILE A 4 9.31 57.54 3.46
C ILE A 4 9.83 57.10 4.84
N MET A 5 10.08 58.06 5.75
CA MET A 5 10.44 57.77 7.15
C MET A 5 9.31 57.03 7.90
N ASN A 6 8.05 57.34 7.61
CA ASN A 6 6.88 56.68 8.19
C ASN A 6 6.77 55.22 7.70
N ALA A 7 7.03 54.98 6.42
CA ALA A 7 7.10 53.64 5.84
C ALA A 7 8.26 52.81 6.41
N ILE A 8 9.44 53.41 6.62
CA ILE A 8 10.62 52.76 7.23
C ILE A 8 10.33 52.33 8.68
N LYS A 9 9.55 53.12 9.43
CA LYS A 9 9.12 52.78 10.80
C LYS A 9 7.86 51.91 10.85
N MET A 10 7.30 51.49 9.70
CA MET A 10 5.99 50.83 9.61
C MET A 10 4.89 51.53 10.44
N GLY A 11 4.88 52.87 10.46
CA GLY A 11 3.89 53.65 11.23
C GLY A 11 4.04 53.63 12.75
N TYR A 12 5.15 53.09 13.30
CA TYR A 12 5.38 52.99 14.74
C TYR A 12 5.83 54.32 15.36
N PHE A 13 4.98 54.86 16.24
CA PHE A 13 5.29 55.98 17.12
C PHE A 13 4.91 55.60 18.55
N PRO A 14 5.88 55.27 19.43
CA PRO A 14 5.59 54.86 20.78
C PRO A 14 4.96 56.00 21.56
N THR A 15 3.92 55.68 22.33
CA THR A 15 3.34 56.62 23.30
C THR A 15 4.34 56.80 24.45
N PRO A 16 4.62 58.04 24.89
CA PRO A 16 5.50 58.27 26.04
C PRO A 16 4.93 57.68 27.35
N SER A 17 5.80 57.14 28.22
CA SER A 17 5.40 56.56 29.52
C SER A 17 4.54 57.49 30.38
N ARG A 18 4.85 58.79 30.36
CA ARG A 18 4.10 59.80 31.11
C ARG A 18 2.62 59.90 30.71
N VAL A 19 2.29 59.59 29.45
CA VAL A 19 0.89 59.56 29.01
C VAL A 19 0.15 58.39 29.61
N PHE A 20 0.80 57.22 29.76
CA PHE A 20 0.17 56.06 30.39
C PHE A 20 -0.15 56.32 31.87
N GLU A 21 0.79 56.92 32.62
CA GLU A 21 0.57 57.36 34.01
C GLU A 21 -0.61 58.35 34.10
N LEU A 22 -0.63 59.35 33.23
CA LEU A 22 -1.70 60.33 33.24
C LEU A 22 -3.03 59.73 32.79
N VAL A 23 -3.07 58.72 31.92
CA VAL A 23 -4.31 58.03 31.54
C VAL A 23 -4.80 57.13 32.67
N SER A 24 -3.91 56.45 33.41
CA SER A 24 -4.33 55.60 34.53
C SER A 24 -5.09 56.36 35.61
N ASP A 25 -4.77 57.65 35.84
CA ASP A 25 -5.50 58.51 36.78
C ASP A 25 -7.00 58.65 36.41
N TRP A 26 -7.36 58.48 35.14
CA TRP A 26 -8.74 58.57 34.64
C TRP A 26 -9.48 57.23 34.72
N LEU A 27 -8.85 56.15 35.15
CA LEU A 27 -9.40 54.80 35.07
C LEU A 27 -9.65 54.25 36.48
N VAL A 28 -10.82 53.63 36.67
CA VAL A 28 -11.15 52.90 37.90
C VAL A 28 -11.79 51.57 37.54
N LEU A 29 -11.59 50.53 38.35
CA LEU A 29 -12.29 49.26 38.18
C LEU A 29 -13.71 49.36 38.77
N ASP A 30 -14.68 48.65 38.17
CA ASP A 30 -16.06 48.54 38.69
C ASP A 30 -16.09 47.70 40.00
N GLY A 31 -15.16 46.74 40.13
CA GLY A 31 -14.92 45.97 41.36
C GLY A 31 -13.45 45.54 41.49
N GLU A 32 -12.96 45.39 42.73
CA GLU A 32 -11.52 45.15 43.02
C GLU A 32 -11.00 43.78 42.54
N GLU A 33 -11.84 42.74 42.55
CA GLU A 33 -11.46 41.37 42.15
C GLU A 33 -11.97 40.98 40.75
N GLN A 34 -12.41 41.96 39.95
CA GLN A 34 -12.97 41.65 38.64
C GLN A 34 -11.87 41.33 37.62
N LYS A 35 -12.10 40.31 36.79
CA LYS A 35 -11.32 40.10 35.57
C LYS A 35 -11.68 41.14 34.52
N TRP A 36 -10.68 41.79 33.94
CA TRP A 36 -10.87 42.72 32.83
C TRP A 36 -9.85 42.46 31.71
N ARG A 37 -10.14 42.96 30.50
CA ARG A 37 -9.27 42.74 29.33
C ARG A 37 -8.85 44.04 28.68
N LEU A 38 -7.55 44.16 28.41
CA LEU A 38 -6.95 45.22 27.62
C LEU A 38 -6.61 44.69 26.24
N LEU A 39 -7.10 45.35 25.19
CA LEU A 39 -6.72 45.06 23.80
C LEU A 39 -5.97 46.24 23.20
N ASP A 40 -4.81 45.96 22.60
CA ASP A 40 -4.12 46.86 21.69
C ASP A 40 -3.96 46.21 20.29
N PRO A 41 -4.77 46.62 19.29
CA PRO A 41 -4.76 46.03 17.95
C PRO A 41 -3.52 46.42 17.12
N CYS A 42 -2.62 47.24 17.65
CA CYS A 42 -1.41 47.76 17.01
C CYS A 42 -0.31 47.98 18.06
N CYS A 43 0.02 46.92 18.80
CA CYS A 43 0.65 47.02 20.12
C CYS A 43 2.11 47.47 20.17
N GLY A 44 2.80 47.62 19.03
CA GLY A 44 4.18 48.06 19.06
C GLY A 44 5.04 47.06 19.84
N LYS A 45 5.69 47.52 20.91
CA LYS A 45 6.49 46.70 21.81
C LYS A 45 5.71 46.27 23.05
N GLY A 46 4.39 46.41 23.04
CA GLY A 46 3.52 46.09 24.17
C GLY A 46 3.46 47.20 25.22
N GLU A 47 3.74 48.47 24.84
CA GLU A 47 3.83 49.57 25.81
C GLU A 47 2.55 49.77 26.62
N ALA A 48 1.39 49.48 26.04
CA ALA A 48 0.08 49.58 26.69
C ALA A 48 -0.11 48.60 27.86
N ALA A 49 0.72 47.55 27.98
CA ALA A 49 0.70 46.64 29.13
C ALA A 49 0.95 47.38 30.46
N GLN A 50 1.69 48.50 30.43
CA GLN A 50 1.92 49.35 31.61
C GLN A 50 0.62 49.84 32.25
N LEU A 51 -0.47 49.99 31.49
CA LEU A 51 -1.78 50.36 32.06
C LEU A 51 -2.37 49.27 32.93
N ALA A 52 -2.12 47.99 32.61
CA ALA A 52 -2.57 46.88 33.46
C ALA A 52 -1.90 46.97 34.83
N ASP A 53 -0.60 47.24 34.86
CA ASP A 53 0.17 47.41 36.10
C ASP A 53 -0.27 48.65 36.89
N LEU A 54 -0.51 49.78 36.22
CA LEU A 54 -0.89 51.04 36.86
C LEU A 54 -2.32 51.03 37.42
N VAL A 55 -3.26 50.38 36.72
CA VAL A 55 -4.66 50.28 37.17
C VAL A 55 -4.85 49.13 38.18
N GLY A 56 -4.08 48.05 38.05
CA GLY A 56 -4.15 46.87 38.90
C GLY A 56 -5.33 45.93 38.57
N GLY A 57 -5.58 44.98 39.48
CA GLY A 57 -6.59 43.93 39.32
C GLY A 57 -6.14 42.76 38.42
N ASP A 58 -7.08 41.86 38.10
CA ASP A 58 -6.85 40.72 37.20
C ASP A 58 -7.05 41.15 35.73
N CYS A 59 -5.98 41.64 35.10
CA CYS A 59 -6.00 42.09 33.72
C CYS A 59 -5.38 41.05 32.78
N GLU A 60 -6.10 40.68 31.72
CA GLU A 60 -5.57 39.91 30.61
C GLU A 60 -5.31 40.83 29.40
N THR A 61 -4.06 40.83 28.92
CA THR A 61 -3.54 41.79 27.92
C THR A 61 -3.35 41.14 26.54
N TRP A 62 -4.01 41.71 25.53
CA TRP A 62 -4.04 41.20 24.16
C TRP A 62 -3.45 42.20 23.17
N GLY A 63 -2.53 41.73 22.32
CA GLY A 63 -1.78 42.56 21.38
C GLY A 63 -1.71 42.01 19.95
N VAL A 64 -1.72 42.89 18.95
CA VAL A 64 -1.41 42.55 17.55
C VAL A 64 -0.32 43.47 17.01
N GLU A 65 0.75 42.90 16.47
CA GLU A 65 1.86 43.68 15.88
C GLU A 65 2.34 43.05 14.57
N LEU A 66 2.49 43.87 13.54
CA LEU A 66 2.86 43.43 12.19
C LEU A 66 4.34 43.04 12.09
N SER A 67 5.23 43.75 12.78
CA SER A 67 6.68 43.53 12.76
C SER A 67 7.08 42.36 13.68
N PRO A 68 7.73 41.31 13.15
CA PRO A 68 8.14 40.16 13.95
C PRO A 68 8.98 40.53 15.17
N LYS A 69 9.95 41.44 15.00
CA LYS A 69 10.85 41.87 16.07
C LYS A 69 10.10 42.56 17.21
N ARG A 70 9.15 43.44 16.89
CA ARG A 70 8.39 44.17 17.90
C ARG A 70 7.33 43.28 18.57
N ALA A 71 6.73 42.37 17.81
CA ALA A 71 5.82 41.37 18.37
C ALA A 71 6.53 40.45 19.37
N GLU A 72 7.80 40.10 19.13
CA GLU A 72 8.62 39.33 20.07
C GLU A 72 8.90 40.13 21.36
N GLU A 73 9.22 41.42 21.25
CA GLU A 73 9.36 42.30 22.43
C GLU A 73 8.03 42.44 23.20
N ALA A 74 6.90 42.61 22.49
CA ALA A 74 5.58 42.72 23.10
C ALA A 74 5.13 41.44 23.81
N ALA A 75 5.45 40.27 23.27
CA ALA A 75 5.13 38.97 23.86
C ALA A 75 5.86 38.70 25.19
N GLN A 76 6.85 39.52 25.56
CA GLN A 76 7.53 39.44 26.86
C GLN A 76 6.77 40.19 27.97
N VAL A 77 5.86 41.10 27.61
CA VAL A 77 5.17 41.99 28.56
C VAL A 77 3.65 41.92 28.48
N MET A 78 3.10 41.26 27.45
CA MET A 78 1.66 41.01 27.29
C MET A 78 1.36 39.51 27.31
N ASP A 79 0.18 39.13 27.78
CA ASP A 79 -0.23 37.72 27.93
C ASP A 79 -0.39 37.01 26.58
N GLN A 80 -0.96 37.71 25.59
CA GLN A 80 -1.19 37.13 24.28
C GLN A 80 -0.90 38.14 23.16
N VAL A 81 0.09 37.83 22.32
CA VAL A 81 0.46 38.65 21.16
C VAL A 81 0.46 37.83 19.88
N TYR A 82 -0.16 38.35 18.82
CA TYR A 82 -0.06 37.77 17.48
C TYR A 82 0.75 38.63 16.53
N ASN A 83 1.80 38.03 15.95
CA ASN A 83 2.54 38.64 14.86
C ASN A 83 1.76 38.52 13.53
N THR A 84 0.91 39.51 13.24
CA THR A 84 0.07 39.54 12.04
C THR A 84 -0.52 40.94 11.83
N GLY A 85 -1.24 41.17 10.74
CA GLY A 85 -2.06 42.38 10.58
C GLY A 85 -3.41 42.25 11.28
N TRP A 86 -3.93 43.35 11.84
CA TRP A 86 -5.24 43.38 12.53
C TRP A 86 -6.43 42.83 11.72
N ARG A 87 -6.41 42.94 10.39
CA ARG A 87 -7.46 42.34 9.53
C ARG A 87 -7.44 40.81 9.52
N GLN A 88 -6.35 40.20 9.96
CA GLN A 88 -6.12 38.77 10.02
C GLN A 88 -6.20 38.24 11.46
N THR A 89 -6.82 39.01 12.35
CA THR A 89 -7.18 38.56 13.70
C THR A 89 -8.68 38.53 13.86
N ARG A 90 -9.15 37.57 14.67
CA ARG A 90 -10.52 37.44 15.09
C ARG A 90 -10.53 37.55 16.61
N VAL A 91 -11.17 38.59 17.10
CA VAL A 91 -11.50 38.78 18.51
C VAL A 91 -13.02 38.67 18.61
N ASP A 92 -13.51 37.95 19.61
CA ASP A 92 -14.95 37.88 19.86
C ASP A 92 -15.52 39.28 20.16
N ARG A 93 -16.76 39.54 19.73
CA ARG A 93 -17.42 40.83 19.99
C ARG A 93 -17.73 40.98 21.47
N GLU A 94 -17.72 42.21 21.96
CA GLU A 94 -18.07 42.53 23.35
C GLU A 94 -17.32 41.63 24.36
N SER A 95 -16.01 41.48 24.19
CA SER A 95 -15.14 40.60 24.98
C SER A 95 -14.02 41.34 25.72
N VAL A 96 -13.76 42.59 25.35
CA VAL A 96 -12.68 43.43 25.88
C VAL A 96 -13.28 44.52 26.76
N SER A 97 -12.64 44.84 27.90
CA SER A 97 -13.07 45.90 28.82
C SER A 97 -12.49 47.27 28.49
N LEU A 98 -11.23 47.30 28.04
CA LEU A 98 -10.49 48.50 27.68
C LEU A 98 -9.81 48.33 26.32
N LEU A 99 -10.09 49.23 25.39
CA LEU A 99 -9.47 49.26 24.06
C LEU A 99 -8.48 50.42 24.02
N TRP A 100 -7.18 50.08 24.09
CA TRP A 100 -6.11 51.03 23.83
C TRP A 100 -5.85 51.06 22.33
N LEU A 101 -5.94 52.24 21.73
CA LEU A 101 -5.83 52.39 20.29
C LEU A 101 -4.90 53.54 19.91
N ASN A 102 -3.64 53.19 19.62
CA ASN A 102 -2.64 54.08 19.03
C ASN A 102 -2.28 53.59 17.60
N PRO A 103 -3.15 53.83 16.61
CA PRO A 103 -3.02 53.22 15.29
C PRO A 103 -1.87 53.83 14.48
N PRO A 104 -1.36 53.12 13.46
CA PRO A 104 -0.37 53.69 12.54
C PRO A 104 -0.93 54.90 11.78
N TYR A 105 -0.15 55.98 11.70
CA TYR A 105 -0.54 57.23 11.06
C TYR A 105 -0.29 57.22 9.54
N ASP A 106 -1.11 56.48 8.80
CA ASP A 106 -1.02 56.43 7.33
C ASP A 106 -2.39 56.20 6.65
N SER A 107 -2.40 56.21 5.33
CA SER A 107 -3.53 55.75 4.50
C SER A 107 -3.33 54.30 4.06
N ASP A 108 -4.44 53.59 3.85
CA ASP A 108 -4.45 52.22 3.32
C ASP A 108 -3.62 52.11 2.02
N LEU A 109 -2.79 51.08 1.93
CA LEU A 109 -1.99 50.76 0.75
C LEU A 109 -2.84 50.15 -0.39
N ASP A 110 -4.06 49.71 -0.08
CA ASP A 110 -5.00 49.02 -0.98
C ASP A 110 -5.68 49.96 -2.02
N GLY A 111 -5.18 51.18 -2.20
CA GLY A 111 -5.71 52.14 -3.18
C GLY A 111 -7.05 52.81 -2.81
N THR A 112 -7.67 52.44 -1.69
CA THR A 112 -8.96 53.03 -1.25
C THR A 112 -8.83 54.43 -0.65
N GLY A 113 -7.60 54.86 -0.31
CA GLY A 113 -7.31 56.18 0.26
C GLY A 113 -7.85 56.40 1.69
N ARG A 114 -8.44 55.37 2.33
CA ARG A 114 -9.00 55.47 3.68
C ARG A 114 -7.88 55.54 4.74
N ARG A 115 -8.07 56.38 5.76
CA ARG A 115 -7.12 56.58 6.87
C ARG A 115 -7.10 55.36 7.79
N LEU A 116 -5.92 54.85 8.11
CA LEU A 116 -5.76 53.68 8.99
C LEU A 116 -6.31 53.98 10.38
N GLU A 117 -6.11 55.20 10.89
CA GLU A 117 -6.58 55.56 12.24
C GLU A 117 -8.09 55.33 12.41
N ILE A 118 -8.86 55.75 11.40
CA ILE A 118 -10.32 55.61 11.37
C ILE A 118 -10.74 54.14 11.16
N ASN A 119 -10.02 53.41 10.30
CA ASN A 119 -10.30 52.01 10.01
C ASN A 119 -10.04 51.12 11.23
N PHE A 120 -8.97 51.36 11.97
CA PHE A 120 -8.70 50.63 13.21
C PHE A 120 -9.82 50.88 14.22
N LEU A 121 -10.19 52.15 14.49
CA LEU A 121 -11.31 52.48 15.37
C LEU A 121 -12.60 51.75 14.97
N ARG A 122 -12.94 51.79 13.68
CA ARG A 122 -14.15 51.12 13.15
C ARG A 122 -14.16 49.62 13.40
N ASN A 123 -13.01 48.98 13.24
CA ASN A 123 -12.92 47.51 13.26
C ASN A 123 -12.67 46.96 14.67
N SER A 124 -11.94 47.68 15.53
CA SER A 124 -11.67 47.24 16.91
C SER A 124 -12.75 47.63 17.91
N ALA A 125 -13.51 48.71 17.71
CA ALA A 125 -14.55 49.14 18.65
C ALA A 125 -15.68 48.12 18.87
N THR A 126 -15.84 47.13 17.98
CA THR A 126 -16.83 46.04 18.13
C THR A 126 -16.41 44.97 19.13
N THR A 127 -15.14 44.93 19.51
CA THR A 127 -14.60 44.01 20.51
C THR A 127 -14.87 44.47 21.94
N LEU A 128 -15.12 45.76 22.14
CA LEU A 128 -15.33 46.39 23.44
C LEU A 128 -16.73 46.07 23.98
N VAL A 129 -16.83 45.62 25.23
CA VAL A 129 -18.12 45.41 25.92
C VAL A 129 -18.91 46.72 26.00
N ASN A 130 -20.24 46.65 26.07
CA ASN A 130 -21.03 47.85 26.38
C ASN A 130 -20.66 48.34 27.78
N GLY A 131 -20.43 49.63 27.92
CA GLY A 131 -19.83 50.25 29.10
C GLY A 131 -18.30 50.26 29.13
N GLY A 132 -17.63 49.52 28.24
CA GLY A 132 -16.16 49.46 28.16
C GLY A 132 -15.53 50.78 27.75
N VAL A 133 -14.22 50.93 28.03
CA VAL A 133 -13.51 52.20 27.86
C VAL A 133 -12.67 52.18 26.58
N LEU A 134 -12.85 53.17 25.72
CA LEU A 134 -11.96 53.47 24.60
C LEU A 134 -10.92 54.50 25.03
N ILE A 135 -9.65 54.22 24.75
CA ILE A 135 -8.57 55.21 24.78
C ILE A 135 -7.97 55.29 23.39
N TYR A 136 -8.27 56.37 22.68
CA TYR A 136 -7.87 56.55 21.29
C TYR A 136 -6.86 57.69 21.15
N VAL A 137 -5.61 57.33 20.85
CA VAL A 137 -4.47 58.23 20.73
C VAL A 137 -4.25 58.55 19.27
N VAL A 138 -4.51 59.80 18.87
CA VAL A 138 -4.39 60.23 17.47
C VAL A 138 -3.92 61.67 17.33
N PRO A 139 -3.34 62.04 16.17
CA PRO A 139 -3.13 63.44 15.83
C PRO A 139 -4.43 64.23 15.88
N ARG A 140 -4.37 65.46 16.40
CA ARG A 140 -5.56 66.30 16.60
C ARG A 140 -6.42 66.49 15.36
N HIS A 141 -5.82 66.58 14.16
CA HIS A 141 -6.55 66.81 12.92
C HIS A 141 -7.46 65.62 12.52
N ILE A 142 -7.25 64.43 13.08
CA ILE A 142 -8.09 63.25 12.83
C ILE A 142 -9.54 63.48 13.28
N LEU A 143 -9.75 64.29 14.33
CA LEU A 143 -11.09 64.67 14.80
C LEU A 143 -11.91 65.42 13.74
N GLY A 144 -11.25 66.10 12.79
CA GLY A 144 -11.91 66.87 11.74
C GLY A 144 -12.58 66.01 10.66
N TYR A 145 -12.19 64.74 10.56
CA TYR A 145 -12.76 63.79 9.61
C TYR A 145 -14.17 63.39 10.05
N LYS A 146 -15.14 63.59 9.15
CA LYS A 146 -16.56 63.27 9.40
C LYS A 146 -16.76 61.82 9.85
N ASP A 147 -16.03 60.88 9.27
CA ASP A 147 -16.12 59.46 9.63
C ASP A 147 -15.64 59.18 11.05
N ALA A 148 -14.53 59.79 11.48
CA ALA A 148 -14.01 59.64 12.84
C ALA A 148 -15.00 60.19 13.86
N ALA A 149 -15.45 61.43 13.65
CA ALA A 149 -16.43 62.09 14.53
C ALA A 149 -17.77 61.33 14.59
N ARG A 150 -18.24 60.77 13.47
CA ARG A 150 -19.45 59.95 13.43
C ARG A 150 -19.30 58.63 14.19
N LEU A 151 -18.15 57.95 14.08
CA LEU A 151 -17.88 56.73 14.84
C LEU A 151 -17.82 57.01 16.34
N LEU A 152 -17.11 58.06 16.74
CA LEU A 152 -17.00 58.48 18.14
C LEU A 152 -18.38 58.83 18.72
N ALA A 153 -19.11 59.77 18.12
CA ALA A 153 -20.42 60.20 18.62
C ALA A 153 -21.48 59.08 18.61
N GLY A 154 -21.38 58.15 17.65
CA GLY A 154 -22.35 57.07 17.46
C GLY A 154 -22.13 55.89 18.40
N HIS A 155 -20.89 55.49 18.65
CA HIS A 155 -20.55 54.32 19.46
C HIS A 155 -20.17 54.64 20.90
N PHE A 156 -19.90 55.90 21.24
CA PHE A 156 -19.43 56.27 22.57
C PHE A 156 -20.24 57.42 23.17
N ASP A 157 -20.41 57.41 24.49
CA ASP A 157 -20.83 58.56 25.30
C ASP A 157 -19.71 58.93 26.29
N ASN A 158 -19.97 59.96 27.10
CA ASN A 158 -18.98 60.57 28.00
C ASN A 158 -17.64 60.84 27.30
N LEU A 159 -17.67 61.43 26.10
CA LEU A 159 -16.47 61.68 25.32
C LEU A 159 -15.65 62.80 25.96
N VAL A 160 -14.45 62.45 26.43
CA VAL A 160 -13.47 63.39 26.97
C VAL A 160 -12.28 63.43 26.03
N ILE A 161 -11.98 64.62 25.48
CA ILE A 161 -10.86 64.83 24.57
C ILE A 161 -9.86 65.73 25.26
N ARG A 162 -8.65 65.20 25.47
CA ARG A 162 -7.53 65.93 26.09
C ARG A 162 -6.31 65.90 25.18
N ARG A 163 -5.56 66.99 25.15
CA ARG A 163 -4.27 67.02 24.46
C ARG A 163 -3.19 66.38 25.33
N PHE A 164 -2.12 65.91 24.71
CA PHE A 164 -0.93 65.48 25.45
C PHE A 164 -0.42 66.58 26.42
N PRO A 165 0.31 66.19 27.48
CA PRO A 165 0.89 67.15 28.41
C PRO A 165 1.87 68.11 27.71
N ASP A 166 2.13 69.24 28.37
CA ASP A 166 3.07 70.26 27.86
C ASP A 166 4.45 69.64 27.64
N GLY A 167 5.11 70.02 26.54
CA GLY A 167 6.36 69.42 26.07
C GLY A 167 6.13 68.28 25.07
N GLU A 168 5.22 67.34 25.38
CA GLU A 168 4.90 66.23 24.49
C GLU A 168 3.93 66.64 23.37
N TYR A 169 2.97 67.51 23.68
CA TYR A 169 2.01 68.01 22.70
C TYR A 169 2.68 68.84 21.59
N GLU A 170 3.68 69.64 21.91
CA GLU A 170 4.46 70.40 20.95
C GLU A 170 5.15 69.49 19.94
N ARG A 171 5.60 68.32 20.40
CA ARG A 171 6.31 67.32 19.60
C ARG A 171 5.39 66.47 18.73
N PHE A 172 4.27 66.01 19.27
CA PHE A 172 3.42 65.01 18.62
C PHE A 172 2.10 65.56 18.07
N LYS A 173 1.60 66.68 18.61
CA LYS A 173 0.28 67.27 18.28
C LYS A 173 -0.86 66.24 18.39
N GLN A 174 -0.73 65.33 19.35
CA GLN A 174 -1.65 64.23 19.61
C GLN A 174 -2.65 64.58 20.72
N VAL A 175 -3.81 63.95 20.63
CA VAL A 175 -4.88 63.99 21.61
C VAL A 175 -5.21 62.57 22.05
N VAL A 176 -5.68 62.45 23.29
CA VAL A 176 -6.30 61.24 23.83
C VAL A 176 -7.81 61.47 23.84
N VAL A 177 -8.53 60.57 23.18
CA VAL A 177 -10.00 60.52 23.25
C VAL A 177 -10.39 59.38 24.18
N LEU A 178 -10.96 59.72 25.32
CA LEU A 178 -11.57 58.81 26.27
C LEU A 178 -13.07 58.74 25.98
N GLY A 179 -13.65 57.54 25.99
CA GLY A 179 -15.08 57.37 25.74
C GLY A 179 -15.61 56.07 26.30
N ARG A 180 -16.86 56.10 26.78
CA ARG A 180 -17.55 54.92 27.26
C ARG A 180 -18.39 54.31 26.14
N LYS A 181 -18.23 53.02 25.88
CA LYS A 181 -18.90 52.29 24.81
C LYS A 181 -20.40 52.21 25.08
N LYS A 182 -21.21 52.55 24.08
CA LYS A 182 -22.66 52.40 24.09
C LYS A 182 -23.16 51.61 22.87
N PRO A 183 -24.40 51.09 22.90
CA PRO A 183 -25.07 50.63 21.69
C PRO A 183 -25.09 51.73 20.63
N TYR A 184 -24.85 51.36 19.37
CA TYR A 184 -24.76 52.36 18.31
C TYR A 184 -26.07 53.14 18.17
N LYS A 185 -25.96 54.46 18.21
CA LYS A 185 -27.07 55.38 17.93
C LYS A 185 -26.63 56.35 16.84
N THR A 186 -27.45 56.55 15.82
CA THR A 186 -27.14 57.52 14.75
C THR A 186 -26.91 58.91 15.38
N PRO A 187 -25.70 59.49 15.26
CA PRO A 187 -25.40 60.76 15.91
C PRO A 187 -26.05 61.94 15.17
N THR A 188 -26.41 62.98 15.90
CA THR A 188 -26.93 64.23 15.33
C THR A 188 -25.83 64.98 14.58
N GLY A 189 -26.21 65.86 13.64
CA GLY A 189 -25.26 66.72 12.93
C GLY A 189 -24.44 67.58 13.89
N ASP A 190 -25.07 68.10 14.94
CA ASP A 190 -24.43 68.95 15.94
C ASP A 190 -23.38 68.21 16.76
N ALA A 191 -23.66 66.97 17.19
CA ALA A 191 -22.69 66.16 17.92
C ALA A 191 -21.45 65.83 17.08
N VAL A 192 -21.66 65.52 15.79
CA VAL A 192 -20.56 65.29 14.84
C VAL A 192 -19.76 66.57 14.62
N ASN A 193 -20.43 67.72 14.46
CA ASN A 193 -19.77 69.00 14.22
C ASN A 193 -19.03 69.51 15.47
N ALA A 194 -19.52 69.24 16.68
CA ALA A 194 -18.83 69.58 17.93
C ALA A 194 -17.47 68.89 18.04
N ILE A 195 -17.39 67.58 17.74
CA ILE A 195 -16.11 66.85 17.72
C ILE A 195 -15.20 67.40 16.63
N ARG A 196 -15.73 67.69 15.44
CA ARG A 196 -14.94 68.24 14.33
C ARG A 196 -14.39 69.62 14.61
N ALA A 197 -15.12 70.46 15.36
CA ALA A 197 -14.65 71.79 15.75
C ALA A 197 -13.39 71.73 16.63
N LEU A 198 -13.21 70.65 17.41
CA LEU A 198 -12.00 70.45 18.23
C LEU A 198 -10.74 70.20 17.41
N ALA A 199 -10.86 69.87 16.11
CA ALA A 199 -9.73 69.75 15.21
C ALA A 199 -9.13 71.11 14.81
N ASP A 200 -9.90 72.20 14.93
CA ASP A 200 -9.46 73.56 14.62
C ASP A 200 -8.33 73.97 15.58
N ALA A 201 -7.23 74.51 15.06
CA ALA A 201 -6.12 74.97 15.86
C ALA A 201 -6.53 76.06 16.88
N ALA A 202 -7.55 76.86 16.56
CA ALA A 202 -8.08 77.91 17.43
C ALA A 202 -8.90 77.39 18.63
N ALA A 203 -9.41 76.15 18.57
CA ALA A 203 -10.13 75.56 19.69
C ALA A 203 -9.16 75.26 20.86
N VAL A 204 -9.55 75.59 22.09
CA VAL A 204 -8.76 75.27 23.28
C VAL A 204 -9.09 73.83 23.70
N VAL A 205 -8.09 72.96 23.74
CA VAL A 205 -8.20 71.58 24.25
C VAL A 205 -7.37 71.48 25.52
N ALA A 206 -8.00 71.10 26.63
CA ALA A 206 -7.35 70.97 27.92
C ALA A 206 -6.29 69.85 27.92
N SER A 207 -5.25 70.02 28.73
CA SER A 207 -4.19 69.01 28.91
C SER A 207 -4.74 67.76 29.59
N LEU A 208 -4.22 66.59 29.26
CA LEU A 208 -4.56 65.33 29.91
C LEU A 208 -4.26 65.35 31.43
N ALA A 209 -3.27 66.16 31.85
CA ALA A 209 -2.95 66.35 33.26
C ALA A 209 -3.97 67.22 34.02
N ALA A 210 -4.87 67.92 33.32
CA ALA A 210 -5.91 68.75 33.92
C ALA A 210 -7.20 67.93 34.09
N MET A 211 -7.15 66.89 34.92
CA MET A 211 -8.31 66.10 35.31
C MET A 211 -9.09 66.85 36.40
N GLU A 212 -10.40 67.00 36.24
CA GLU A 212 -11.25 67.51 37.30
C GLU A 212 -11.62 66.40 38.29
N THR A 213 -11.79 66.75 39.57
CA THR A 213 -12.09 65.77 40.63
C THR A 213 -13.39 65.03 40.30
N GLY A 214 -13.31 63.69 40.14
CA GLY A 214 -14.46 62.83 39.84
C GLY A 214 -14.66 62.46 38.36
N GLU A 215 -13.81 62.92 37.43
CA GLU A 215 -13.84 62.51 36.02
C GLU A 215 -13.20 61.13 35.77
N HIS A 216 -13.73 60.06 36.39
CA HIS A 216 -13.22 58.69 36.17
C HIS A 216 -14.07 57.90 35.16
N PHE A 217 -13.39 57.08 34.35
CA PHE A 217 -13.97 56.08 33.49
C PHE A 217 -13.90 54.72 34.18
N VAL A 218 -15.07 54.16 34.47
CA VAL A 218 -15.20 52.83 35.06
C VAL A 218 -14.93 51.77 34.00
N ILE A 219 -13.94 50.90 34.23
CA ILE A 219 -13.66 49.72 33.42
C ILE A 219 -14.59 48.60 33.91
N PRO A 220 -15.50 48.08 33.07
CA PRO A 220 -16.37 46.97 33.44
C PRO A 220 -15.66 45.62 33.39
N PRO A 221 -16.22 44.57 34.04
CA PRO A 221 -15.69 43.21 33.94
C PRO A 221 -15.74 42.68 32.50
N ALA A 222 -14.76 41.85 32.14
CA ALA A 222 -14.76 41.14 30.88
C ALA A 222 -15.53 39.81 31.00
N PRO A 223 -16.17 39.29 29.93
CA PRO A 223 -16.77 37.95 29.96
C PRO A 223 -15.74 36.88 30.30
N GLU A 224 -16.09 35.80 31.00
CA GLU A 224 -15.14 34.74 31.38
C GLU A 224 -14.42 34.14 30.17
N ASP A 225 -15.20 33.72 29.17
CA ASP A 225 -14.69 33.12 27.94
C ASP A 225 -14.67 34.13 26.79
N ALA A 226 -13.52 34.25 26.14
CA ALA A 226 -13.40 35.00 24.90
C ALA A 226 -12.26 34.47 24.04
N ARG A 227 -12.45 34.50 22.72
CA ARG A 227 -11.44 34.04 21.76
C ARG A 227 -10.69 35.22 21.16
N PHE A 228 -9.37 35.13 21.25
CA PHE A 228 -8.44 35.94 20.48
C PHE A 228 -7.59 35.01 19.60
N LEU A 229 -7.82 35.05 18.30
CA LEU A 229 -7.25 34.10 17.35
C LEU A 229 -6.68 34.79 16.12
N ARG A 230 -5.61 34.22 15.58
CA ARG A 230 -5.09 34.55 14.24
C ARG A 230 -5.80 33.71 13.17
N THR A 231 -6.30 34.34 12.11
CA THR A 231 -7.07 33.66 11.05
C THR A 231 -6.21 33.17 9.88
N SER A 232 -4.99 33.69 9.71
CA SER A 232 -4.09 33.39 8.59
C SER A 232 -2.83 32.65 9.03
N ILE A 233 -2.94 31.35 9.33
CA ILE A 233 -1.74 30.52 9.50
C ILE A 233 -1.31 30.01 8.12
N SER A 234 -0.12 30.40 7.66
CA SER A 234 0.42 29.91 6.39
C SER A 234 0.64 28.39 6.43
N ARG A 235 0.54 27.70 5.28
CA ARG A 235 0.83 26.24 5.22
C ARG A 235 2.21 25.89 5.77
N ARG A 236 3.22 26.74 5.52
CA ARG A 236 4.58 26.57 6.05
C ARG A 236 4.62 26.63 7.58
N GLU A 237 3.89 27.56 8.16
CA GLU A 237 3.79 27.71 9.61
C GLU A 237 2.97 26.57 10.25
N GLN A 238 1.93 26.08 9.57
CA GLN A 238 1.20 24.86 9.99
C GLN A 238 2.13 23.64 10.04
N VAL A 239 2.96 23.46 9.01
CA VAL A 239 3.95 22.36 8.95
C VAL A 239 5.00 22.50 10.06
N ALA A 240 5.52 23.71 10.31
CA ALA A 240 6.50 23.93 11.38
C ALA A 240 5.90 23.72 12.78
N ARG A 241 4.64 24.13 13.01
CA ARG A 241 3.93 23.86 14.28
C ARG A 241 3.64 22.38 14.46
N ALA A 242 3.22 21.68 13.41
CA ALA A 242 3.03 20.22 13.44
C ALA A 242 4.34 19.48 13.74
N TYR A 243 5.47 19.95 13.21
CA TYR A 243 6.79 19.43 13.54
C TYR A 243 7.11 19.61 15.04
N ASN A 244 6.91 20.81 15.59
CA ASN A 244 7.16 21.08 17.02
C ASN A 244 6.20 20.36 17.97
N ALA A 245 4.95 20.11 17.56
CA ALA A 245 3.96 19.40 18.36
C ALA A 245 4.17 17.88 18.39
N GLY A 246 5.15 17.37 17.63
CA GLY A 246 5.30 15.95 17.38
C GLY A 246 4.33 15.48 16.28
N TRP A 247 4.86 14.70 15.34
CA TRP A 247 4.05 14.11 14.27
C TRP A 247 3.25 12.92 14.81
N PRO A 248 1.98 12.72 14.41
CA PRO A 248 1.22 11.55 14.80
C PRO A 248 1.95 10.24 14.44
N ASP A 249 1.89 9.23 15.30
CA ASP A 249 2.52 7.92 15.06
C ASP A 249 2.13 7.28 13.72
N ALA A 250 0.91 7.51 13.25
CA ALA A 250 0.46 7.03 11.94
C ALA A 250 1.23 7.70 10.79
N LEU A 251 1.54 9.00 10.92
CA LEU A 251 2.33 9.74 9.95
C LEU A 251 3.82 9.39 10.06
N LEU A 252 4.35 9.25 11.28
CA LEU A 252 5.71 8.76 11.49
C LEU A 252 5.88 7.37 10.87
N ARG A 253 4.94 6.44 11.07
CA ARG A 253 4.93 5.13 10.39
C ARG A 253 4.77 5.21 8.86
N ALA A 254 4.06 6.21 8.33
CA ALA A 254 3.97 6.45 6.89
C ALA A 254 5.24 7.10 6.30
N MET A 255 6.00 7.79 7.15
CA MET A 255 7.31 8.39 6.83
C MET A 255 8.47 7.47 7.18
N GLU A 256 8.23 6.44 8.00
CA GLU A 256 9.20 5.42 8.36
C GLU A 256 9.75 4.80 7.09
N TYR A 257 11.07 4.76 7.08
CA TYR A 257 11.88 4.30 5.98
C TYR A 257 11.48 2.86 5.63
N GLN A 258 10.66 2.69 4.60
CA GLN A 258 10.59 1.41 3.90
C GLN A 258 11.98 1.20 3.30
N ARG A 259 12.68 0.21 3.85
CA ARG A 259 14.06 -0.16 3.51
C ARG A 259 14.28 -0.01 2.00
N GLN A 260 15.21 0.84 1.61
CA GLN A 260 15.64 0.93 0.22
C GLN A 260 16.18 -0.45 -0.13
N VAL A 261 15.51 -1.13 -1.05
CA VAL A 261 15.93 -2.46 -1.47
C VAL A 261 16.89 -2.25 -2.63
N ASP A 262 18.16 -2.51 -2.39
CA ASP A 262 19.15 -2.56 -3.46
C ASP A 262 18.79 -3.72 -4.39
N PHE A 263 18.79 -3.45 -5.69
CA PHE A 263 18.55 -4.48 -6.70
C PHE A 263 19.57 -4.35 -7.82
N CYS A 264 19.89 -5.46 -8.47
CA CYS A 264 20.81 -5.45 -9.60
C CYS A 264 20.05 -5.82 -10.87
N PRO A 265 19.66 -4.86 -11.72
CA PRO A 265 18.90 -5.16 -12.92
C PRO A 265 19.77 -5.91 -13.94
N ALA A 266 19.23 -6.91 -14.64
CA ALA A 266 20.02 -7.66 -15.63
C ALA A 266 20.50 -6.79 -16.80
N LEU A 267 19.67 -5.82 -17.21
CA LEU A 267 19.91 -4.83 -18.26
C LEU A 267 19.48 -3.45 -17.75
N PRO A 268 20.00 -2.34 -18.30
CA PRO A 268 19.51 -1.01 -17.99
C PRO A 268 17.97 -0.93 -18.12
N PRO A 269 17.25 -0.43 -17.09
CA PRO A 269 15.81 -0.40 -17.10
C PRO A 269 15.29 0.58 -18.16
N LYS A 270 14.27 0.17 -18.91
CA LYS A 270 13.55 1.06 -19.83
C LYS A 270 12.70 2.06 -19.04
N LYS A 271 12.25 3.14 -19.68
CA LYS A 271 11.37 4.16 -19.07
C LYS A 271 10.18 3.57 -18.30
N GLY A 272 9.54 2.54 -18.85
CA GLY A 272 8.44 1.83 -18.16
C GLY A 272 8.87 1.14 -16.86
N HIS A 273 10.04 0.50 -16.84
CA HIS A 273 10.57 -0.13 -15.63
C HIS A 273 10.92 0.92 -14.56
N ILE A 274 11.50 2.05 -14.97
CA ILE A 274 11.81 3.18 -14.06
C ILE A 274 10.52 3.70 -13.42
N ALA A 275 9.47 3.89 -14.22
CA ALA A 275 8.16 4.32 -13.72
C ALA A 275 7.59 3.32 -12.69
N MET A 276 7.72 2.02 -12.94
CA MET A 276 7.31 0.97 -12.01
C MET A 276 8.12 0.98 -10.71
N ILE A 277 9.46 1.03 -10.80
CA ILE A 277 10.35 1.06 -9.63
C ILE A 277 10.04 2.28 -8.77
N MET A 278 9.90 3.45 -9.39
CA MET A 278 9.57 4.68 -8.69
C MET A 278 8.19 4.59 -8.03
N SER A 279 7.16 4.16 -8.77
CA SER A 279 5.78 4.07 -8.27
C SER A 279 5.57 3.03 -7.18
N SER A 280 6.37 1.95 -7.19
CA SER A 280 6.31 0.89 -6.19
C SER A 280 6.70 1.35 -4.78
N GLY A 281 7.44 2.46 -4.66
CA GLY A 281 7.99 2.95 -3.39
C GLY A 281 9.28 2.28 -2.95
N VAL A 282 9.80 1.30 -3.71
CA VAL A 282 11.03 0.54 -3.38
C VAL A 282 12.27 1.42 -3.23
N ARG A 283 12.35 2.55 -3.96
CA ARG A 283 13.48 3.50 -3.88
C ARG A 283 13.32 4.57 -2.79
N GLY A 284 12.23 4.55 -2.02
CA GLY A 284 11.99 5.55 -0.98
C GLY A 284 11.86 6.98 -1.53
N ILE A 285 12.51 7.94 -0.86
CA ILE A 285 12.53 9.35 -1.26
C ILE A 285 13.77 9.60 -2.14
N MET A 286 13.56 10.12 -3.35
CA MET A 286 14.63 10.48 -4.28
C MET A 286 14.75 12.00 -4.39
N SER A 287 15.97 12.52 -4.31
CA SER A 287 16.28 13.92 -4.63
C SER A 287 16.71 14.04 -6.09
N LEU A 288 16.04 14.90 -6.86
CA LEU A 288 16.31 15.13 -8.27
C LEU A 288 16.63 16.60 -8.51
N GLY A 289 17.68 16.84 -9.29
CA GLY A 289 18.04 18.17 -9.79
C GLY A 289 17.93 18.22 -11.31
N LYS A 290 17.21 19.20 -11.86
CA LYS A 290 17.22 19.48 -13.31
C LYS A 290 17.06 20.98 -13.55
N ASN A 291 17.93 21.56 -14.39
CA ASN A 291 17.90 22.98 -14.76
C ASN A 291 17.89 23.94 -13.54
N GLY A 292 18.65 23.62 -12.50
CA GLY A 292 18.73 24.44 -11.27
C GLY A 292 17.56 24.28 -10.30
N ARG A 293 16.51 23.52 -10.66
CA ARG A 293 15.41 23.17 -9.75
C ARG A 293 15.69 21.87 -9.03
N GLN A 294 15.42 21.86 -7.72
CA GLN A 294 15.53 20.69 -6.86
C GLN A 294 14.13 20.21 -6.46
N MET A 295 13.94 18.90 -6.49
CA MET A 295 12.70 18.29 -6.04
C MET A 295 12.93 16.96 -5.33
N LEU A 296 12.05 16.66 -4.37
CA LEU A 296 11.95 15.37 -3.72
C LEU A 296 10.77 14.59 -4.32
N VAL A 297 11.00 13.32 -4.64
CA VAL A 297 10.00 12.45 -5.25
C VAL A 297 9.86 11.19 -4.40
N LYS A 298 8.63 10.85 -4.02
CA LYS A 298 8.30 9.60 -3.31
C LYS A 298 7.12 8.93 -4.00
N GLY A 299 7.36 7.76 -4.57
CA GLY A 299 6.28 6.89 -5.02
C GLY A 299 5.77 6.02 -3.87
N ARG A 300 4.49 5.64 -3.94
CA ARG A 300 3.87 4.66 -3.06
C ARG A 300 2.77 3.94 -3.81
N THR A 301 2.55 2.69 -3.45
CA THR A 301 1.34 1.95 -3.85
C THR A 301 0.39 1.89 -2.67
N VAL A 302 -0.84 2.36 -2.86
CA VAL A 302 -1.91 2.31 -1.85
C VAL A 302 -3.05 1.43 -2.36
N LYS A 303 -3.74 0.71 -1.47
CA LYS A 303 -4.96 -0.01 -1.85
C LYS A 303 -6.14 0.95 -1.83
N GLU A 304 -6.78 1.15 -2.98
CA GLU A 304 -8.02 1.90 -3.10
C GLU A 304 -9.19 0.91 -3.05
N ALA A 305 -10.13 1.12 -2.13
CA ALA A 305 -11.36 0.35 -2.03
C ALA A 305 -12.42 0.94 -2.95
N VAL A 306 -12.92 0.15 -3.88
CA VAL A 306 -14.00 0.53 -4.80
C VAL A 306 -15.18 -0.39 -4.54
N SER A 307 -16.26 0.16 -3.98
CA SER A 307 -17.50 -0.58 -3.70
C SER A 307 -18.48 -0.47 -4.87
N ARG A 308 -19.10 -1.58 -5.26
CA ARG A 308 -20.26 -1.62 -6.16
C ARG A 308 -21.34 -2.52 -5.57
N THR A 309 -22.60 -2.22 -5.85
CA THR A 309 -23.74 -3.05 -5.43
C THR A 309 -24.24 -3.82 -6.64
N GLU A 310 -24.36 -5.13 -6.50
CA GLU A 310 -25.00 -6.03 -7.47
C GLU A 310 -26.21 -6.70 -6.82
N GLU A 311 -27.25 -7.02 -7.58
CA GLU A 311 -28.34 -7.90 -7.15
C GLU A 311 -28.05 -9.31 -7.67
N ASP A 312 -28.13 -10.30 -6.78
CA ASP A 312 -27.97 -11.71 -7.17
C ASP A 312 -29.20 -12.25 -7.90
N GLU A 313 -29.11 -13.49 -8.41
CA GLU A 313 -30.21 -14.16 -9.13
C GLU A 313 -31.48 -14.34 -8.28
N LYS A 314 -31.40 -14.13 -6.96
CA LYS A 314 -32.50 -14.23 -5.98
C LYS A 314 -32.98 -12.85 -5.50
N GLY A 315 -32.47 -11.75 -6.07
CA GLY A 315 -32.82 -10.37 -5.70
C GLY A 315 -32.15 -9.86 -4.41
N GLN A 316 -31.16 -10.58 -3.86
CA GLN A 316 -30.42 -10.13 -2.69
C GLN A 316 -29.35 -9.11 -3.11
N ARG A 317 -29.31 -7.97 -2.41
CA ARG A 317 -28.26 -6.96 -2.62
C ARG A 317 -26.93 -7.46 -2.04
N ILE A 318 -25.94 -7.59 -2.91
CA ILE A 318 -24.55 -7.91 -2.58
C ILE A 318 -23.73 -6.64 -2.75
N THR A 319 -23.04 -6.23 -1.69
CA THR A 319 -22.03 -5.16 -1.77
C THR A 319 -20.67 -5.81 -2.04
N ILE A 320 -20.08 -5.50 -3.18
CA ILE A 320 -18.78 -6.01 -3.61
C ILE A 320 -17.75 -4.87 -3.44
N THR A 321 -16.85 -5.03 -2.48
CA THR A 321 -15.73 -4.11 -2.27
C THR A 321 -14.47 -4.69 -2.91
N THR A 322 -13.97 -4.01 -3.95
CA THR A 322 -12.73 -4.40 -4.63
C THR A 322 -11.57 -3.52 -4.18
N TYR A 323 -10.54 -4.10 -3.58
CA TYR A 323 -9.31 -3.40 -3.19
C TYR A 323 -8.28 -3.51 -4.31
N LYS A 324 -8.02 -2.39 -4.99
CA LYS A 324 -7.08 -2.32 -6.13
C LYS A 324 -5.82 -1.55 -5.76
N PRO A 325 -4.62 -2.01 -6.14
CA PRO A 325 -3.41 -1.22 -5.97
C PRO A 325 -3.46 0.00 -6.90
N LYS A 326 -3.28 1.19 -6.31
CA LYS A 326 -3.17 2.48 -6.98
C LYS A 326 -1.79 3.06 -6.70
N SER A 327 -1.02 3.30 -7.75
CA SER A 327 0.27 3.97 -7.66
C SER A 327 0.08 5.47 -7.54
N VAL A 328 0.76 6.08 -6.57
CA VAL A 328 0.71 7.51 -6.30
C VAL A 328 2.13 8.04 -6.13
N VAL A 329 2.44 9.16 -6.76
CA VAL A 329 3.75 9.80 -6.71
C VAL A 329 3.61 11.19 -6.13
N GLY A 330 4.19 11.41 -4.95
CA GLY A 330 4.31 12.71 -4.32
C GLY A 330 5.58 13.42 -4.80
N ILE A 331 5.44 14.68 -5.18
CA ILE A 331 6.54 15.55 -5.59
C ILE A 331 6.53 16.79 -4.72
N VAL A 332 7.68 17.12 -4.14
CA VAL A 332 7.91 18.34 -3.37
C VAL A 332 8.97 19.14 -4.09
N SER A 333 8.67 20.39 -4.44
CA SER A 333 9.55 21.32 -5.14
C SER A 333 9.45 22.72 -4.56
N ASP A 334 10.26 23.63 -5.07
CA ASP A 334 10.16 25.08 -4.83
C ASP A 334 8.76 25.64 -5.16
N ASP A 335 8.09 25.10 -6.18
CA ASP A 335 6.73 25.46 -6.58
C ASP A 335 5.63 24.87 -5.65
N GLY A 336 6.01 24.08 -4.65
CA GLY A 336 5.10 23.45 -3.68
C GLY A 336 4.98 21.93 -3.83
N VAL A 337 3.87 21.38 -3.33
CA VAL A 337 3.60 19.94 -3.27
C VAL A 337 2.60 19.55 -4.35
N ARG A 338 2.93 18.53 -5.15
CA ARG A 338 2.06 17.98 -6.20
C ARG A 338 1.95 16.46 -6.02
N VAL A 339 0.77 15.91 -6.28
CA VAL A 339 0.52 14.46 -6.23
C VAL A 339 0.07 14.01 -7.61
N ILE A 340 0.72 12.97 -8.13
CA ILE A 340 0.35 12.29 -9.36
C ILE A 340 -0.32 10.97 -8.99
N ASP A 341 -1.58 10.80 -9.36
CA ASP A 341 -2.39 9.63 -9.02
C ASP A 341 -3.11 9.01 -10.24
N GLY A 342 -2.62 9.32 -11.44
CA GLY A 342 -3.13 8.82 -12.72
C GLY A 342 -2.02 8.64 -13.77
N VAL A 343 -2.31 7.80 -14.77
CA VAL A 343 -1.35 7.39 -15.82
C VAL A 343 -0.85 8.59 -16.62
N ASP A 344 -1.73 9.50 -17.04
CA ASP A 344 -1.35 10.66 -17.86
C ASP A 344 -0.36 11.58 -17.13
N GLY A 345 -0.59 11.81 -15.84
CA GLY A 345 0.32 12.62 -15.01
C GLY A 345 1.69 11.95 -14.86
N LEU A 346 1.71 10.63 -14.69
CA LEU A 346 2.94 9.85 -14.59
C LEU A 346 3.71 9.88 -15.91
N THR A 347 3.03 9.73 -17.05
CA THR A 347 3.64 9.80 -18.39
C THR A 347 4.31 11.15 -18.62
N LYS A 348 3.61 12.27 -18.38
CA LYS A 348 4.18 13.62 -18.52
C LYS A 348 5.39 13.85 -17.62
N PHE A 349 5.34 13.30 -16.41
CA PHE A 349 6.46 13.36 -15.48
C PHE A 349 7.67 12.56 -15.98
N MET A 350 7.44 11.34 -16.49
CA MET A 350 8.49 10.49 -17.07
C MET A 350 9.09 11.06 -18.36
N GLU A 351 8.32 11.76 -19.18
CA GLU A 351 8.84 12.51 -20.34
C GLU A 351 9.78 13.64 -19.92
N SER A 352 9.47 14.30 -18.81
CA SER A 352 10.22 15.46 -18.33
C SER A 352 11.44 15.11 -17.49
N TYR A 353 11.36 14.07 -16.65
CA TYR A 353 12.37 13.73 -15.63
C TYR A 353 12.88 12.29 -15.71
N GLY A 354 12.40 11.49 -16.67
CA GLY A 354 12.72 10.07 -16.77
C GLY A 354 14.22 9.75 -16.87
N ASP A 355 15.00 10.58 -17.56
CA ASP A 355 16.43 10.35 -17.74
C ASP A 355 17.22 10.62 -16.45
N VAL A 356 16.86 11.67 -15.70
CA VAL A 356 17.47 11.98 -14.38
C VAL A 356 17.09 10.91 -13.35
N LEU A 357 15.85 10.42 -13.40
CA LEU A 357 15.42 9.27 -12.60
C LEU A 357 16.20 8.00 -12.96
N ALA A 358 16.42 7.75 -14.25
CA ALA A 358 17.20 6.61 -14.71
C ALA A 358 18.61 6.66 -14.15
N GLU A 359 19.27 7.80 -14.28
CA GLU A 359 20.62 8.05 -13.77
C GLU A 359 20.67 7.83 -12.25
N LYS A 360 19.75 8.43 -11.50
CA LYS A 360 19.68 8.27 -10.04
C LYS A 360 19.38 6.84 -9.59
N ILE A 361 18.60 6.08 -10.34
CA ILE A 361 18.37 4.67 -10.06
C ILE A 361 19.64 3.86 -10.35
N LEU A 362 20.30 4.13 -11.47
CA LEU A 362 21.48 3.40 -11.92
C LEU A 362 22.76 3.73 -11.12
N GLU A 363 22.84 4.89 -10.45
CA GLU A 363 23.92 5.25 -9.53
C GLU A 363 24.14 4.17 -8.46
N ASP A 364 23.06 3.70 -7.84
CA ASP A 364 23.12 2.70 -6.76
C ASP A 364 22.81 1.26 -7.24
N ASN A 365 22.27 1.11 -8.46
CA ASN A 365 21.79 -0.18 -8.98
C ASN A 365 22.42 -0.48 -10.34
N GLN A 366 23.74 -0.73 -10.33
CA GLN A 366 24.47 -1.04 -11.55
C GLN A 366 23.93 -2.33 -12.19
N PRO A 367 23.70 -2.34 -13.51
CA PRO A 367 23.16 -3.50 -14.18
C PRO A 367 24.22 -4.61 -14.30
N LEU A 368 23.79 -5.87 -14.21
CA LEU A 368 24.67 -7.01 -14.43
C LEU A 368 25.34 -6.97 -15.80
N TYR A 369 24.66 -6.41 -16.81
CA TYR A 369 25.19 -6.27 -18.16
C TYR A 369 24.90 -4.88 -18.76
N ASN A 370 25.95 -4.24 -19.28
CA ASN A 370 25.85 -2.97 -20.02
C ASN A 370 25.94 -3.24 -21.54
N PRO A 371 24.86 -3.03 -22.30
CA PRO A 371 24.85 -3.27 -23.74
C PRO A 371 25.72 -2.30 -24.54
N LEU A 372 26.11 -1.15 -23.98
CA LEU A 372 27.01 -0.20 -24.66
C LEU A 372 28.46 -0.70 -24.71
N HIS A 373 28.82 -1.64 -23.85
CA HIS A 373 30.16 -2.21 -23.76
C HIS A 373 30.09 -3.75 -23.68
N PRO A 374 29.69 -4.42 -24.78
CA PRO A 374 29.62 -5.87 -24.81
C PRO A 374 31.02 -6.49 -24.63
N PRO A 375 31.18 -7.52 -23.78
CA PRO A 375 32.46 -8.21 -23.65
C PRO A 375 32.79 -8.97 -24.95
N ALA A 376 33.88 -8.58 -25.61
CA ALA A 376 34.27 -9.08 -26.94
C ALA A 376 34.26 -10.61 -27.03
N LYS A 377 34.89 -11.31 -26.07
CA LYS A 377 34.94 -12.79 -26.06
C LYS A 377 33.54 -13.44 -26.11
N ALA A 378 32.60 -12.96 -25.29
CA ALA A 378 31.25 -13.51 -25.27
C ALA A 378 30.46 -13.12 -26.53
N TRP A 379 30.65 -11.88 -27.00
CA TRP A 379 30.00 -11.36 -28.19
C TRP A 379 30.38 -12.15 -29.45
N ASP A 380 31.68 -12.35 -29.65
CA ASP A 380 32.23 -13.06 -30.80
C ASP A 380 31.83 -14.53 -30.76
N HIS A 381 31.89 -15.15 -29.58
CA HIS A 381 31.45 -16.53 -29.38
C HIS A 381 29.97 -16.72 -29.77
N LEU A 382 29.06 -15.88 -29.26
CA LEU A 382 27.64 -15.94 -29.64
C LEU A 382 27.43 -15.63 -31.13
N GLY A 383 28.32 -14.85 -31.75
CA GLY A 383 28.36 -14.60 -33.20
C GLY A 383 28.69 -15.84 -34.06
N THR A 384 29.19 -16.92 -33.45
CA THR A 384 29.41 -18.20 -34.13
C THR A 384 28.16 -19.09 -34.17
N LEU A 385 27.16 -18.80 -33.33
CA LEU A 385 25.96 -19.62 -33.17
C LEU A 385 24.86 -19.26 -34.18
N GLY A 386 24.06 -20.26 -34.56
CA GLY A 386 22.95 -20.09 -35.50
C GLY A 386 23.35 -19.97 -36.97
N ARG A 387 24.63 -20.16 -37.30
CA ARG A 387 25.14 -20.07 -38.68
C ARG A 387 24.67 -21.22 -39.59
N ASN A 388 24.23 -22.34 -39.02
CA ASN A 388 23.71 -23.48 -39.79
C ASN A 388 22.27 -23.28 -40.30
N ARG A 389 21.66 -22.13 -39.98
CA ARG A 389 20.29 -21.79 -40.38
C ARG A 389 20.27 -21.10 -41.73
N ARG A 390 19.07 -20.98 -42.31
CA ARG A 390 18.83 -20.04 -43.40
C ARG A 390 18.87 -18.60 -42.85
N PRO A 391 19.58 -17.67 -43.49
CA PRO A 391 19.52 -16.25 -43.11
C PRO A 391 18.08 -15.74 -43.11
N LEU A 392 17.73 -14.93 -42.12
CA LEU A 392 16.43 -14.27 -42.09
C LEU A 392 16.35 -13.20 -43.19
N PRO A 393 15.14 -12.80 -43.64
CA PRO A 393 15.00 -11.68 -44.56
C PRO A 393 15.69 -10.42 -44.02
N GLY A 394 16.60 -9.83 -44.81
CA GLY A 394 17.40 -8.67 -44.41
C GLY A 394 18.71 -8.99 -43.68
N GLN A 395 19.04 -10.27 -43.48
CA GLN A 395 20.28 -10.71 -42.86
C GLN A 395 21.29 -11.15 -43.95
N ALA A 396 22.50 -10.59 -43.93
CA ALA A 396 23.55 -10.96 -44.89
C ALA A 396 24.06 -12.40 -44.67
N GLU A 397 24.21 -12.81 -43.41
CA GLU A 397 24.67 -14.14 -43.02
C GLU A 397 23.80 -14.67 -41.86
N ALA A 398 23.56 -15.98 -41.83
CA ALA A 398 22.82 -16.59 -40.73
C ALA A 398 23.58 -16.47 -39.40
N GLY A 399 22.84 -16.37 -38.30
CA GLY A 399 23.42 -16.28 -36.97
C GLY A 399 22.48 -15.65 -35.96
N MET A 400 22.88 -15.65 -34.69
CA MET A 400 22.16 -14.92 -33.64
C MET A 400 22.11 -13.42 -33.95
N LEU A 401 20.93 -12.82 -33.74
CA LEU A 401 20.74 -11.37 -33.86
C LEU A 401 21.43 -10.65 -32.69
N ASP A 402 21.89 -9.42 -32.90
CA ASP A 402 22.59 -8.65 -31.86
C ASP A 402 21.73 -8.46 -30.60
N THR A 403 20.43 -8.23 -30.76
CA THR A 403 19.48 -8.19 -29.63
C THR A 403 19.45 -9.51 -28.86
N GLN A 404 19.50 -10.66 -29.55
CA GLN A 404 19.55 -11.97 -28.91
C GLN A 404 20.87 -12.16 -28.15
N LYS A 405 21.99 -11.68 -28.70
CA LYS A 405 23.30 -11.74 -28.04
C LYS A 405 23.31 -10.94 -26.74
N HIS A 406 22.84 -9.69 -26.79
CA HIS A 406 22.73 -8.84 -25.59
C HIS A 406 21.88 -9.50 -24.50
N VAL A 407 20.73 -10.07 -24.87
CA VAL A 407 19.85 -10.75 -23.90
C VAL A 407 20.48 -12.03 -23.38
N ALA A 408 21.16 -12.82 -24.22
CA ALA A 408 21.86 -14.02 -23.78
C ALA A 408 22.97 -13.71 -22.76
N ILE A 409 23.78 -12.67 -22.99
CA ILE A 409 24.82 -12.25 -22.04
C ILE A 409 24.19 -11.79 -20.72
N ALA A 410 23.12 -10.99 -20.79
CA ALA A 410 22.41 -10.55 -19.59
C ALA A 410 21.81 -11.72 -18.79
N MET A 411 21.18 -12.67 -19.48
CA MET A 411 20.60 -13.88 -18.88
C MET A 411 21.67 -14.76 -18.26
N ALA A 412 22.81 -14.94 -18.93
CA ALA A 412 23.94 -15.72 -18.39
C ALA A 412 24.45 -15.12 -17.08
N ARG A 413 24.66 -13.80 -17.03
CA ARG A 413 25.08 -13.09 -15.81
C ARG A 413 24.03 -13.15 -14.71
N ALA A 414 22.74 -13.01 -15.06
CA ALA A 414 21.64 -13.16 -14.09
C ALA A 414 21.57 -14.57 -13.51
N ALA A 415 21.71 -15.61 -14.35
CA ALA A 415 21.74 -16.99 -13.89
C ALA A 415 22.97 -17.27 -12.99
N GLN A 416 24.14 -16.69 -13.32
CA GLN A 416 25.33 -16.78 -12.47
C GLN A 416 25.14 -16.11 -11.11
N ALA A 417 24.50 -14.93 -11.07
CA ALA A 417 24.30 -14.16 -9.85
C ALA A 417 23.19 -14.74 -8.95
N HIS A 418 22.10 -15.23 -9.56
CA HIS A 418 20.87 -15.58 -8.84
C HIS A 418 20.48 -17.06 -8.91
N GLY A 419 21.22 -17.89 -9.66
CA GLY A 419 20.88 -19.29 -9.94
C GLY A 419 19.76 -19.46 -10.98
N SER A 420 18.96 -18.43 -11.23
CA SER A 420 17.90 -18.45 -12.25
C SER A 420 17.81 -17.16 -13.06
N ALA A 421 17.30 -17.26 -14.28
CA ALA A 421 17.01 -16.12 -15.14
C ALA A 421 15.73 -16.36 -15.97
N LEU A 422 14.97 -15.30 -16.19
CA LEU A 422 13.69 -15.34 -16.91
C LEU A 422 13.75 -14.42 -18.12
N ILE A 423 13.25 -14.89 -19.26
CA ILE A 423 12.99 -14.06 -20.43
C ILE A 423 11.50 -14.04 -20.75
N GLN A 424 10.96 -12.83 -20.80
CA GLN A 424 9.63 -12.55 -21.30
C GLN A 424 9.74 -11.92 -22.69
N GLY A 425 9.16 -12.56 -23.69
CA GLY A 425 9.18 -12.04 -25.06
C GLY A 425 8.09 -12.65 -25.92
N GLU A 426 7.56 -11.87 -26.86
CA GLU A 426 6.52 -12.30 -27.79
C GLU A 426 6.97 -13.51 -28.65
N MET A 427 6.01 -14.16 -29.30
CA MET A 427 6.29 -15.22 -30.25
C MET A 427 7.15 -14.67 -31.40
N GLY A 428 8.18 -15.42 -31.81
CA GLY A 428 9.09 -14.99 -32.89
C GLY A 428 10.32 -14.18 -32.45
N THR A 429 10.40 -13.73 -31.20
CA THR A 429 11.59 -13.00 -30.67
C THR A 429 12.86 -13.84 -30.55
N GLY A 430 12.76 -15.17 -30.70
CA GLY A 430 13.90 -16.09 -30.67
C GLY A 430 14.30 -16.59 -29.28
N LYS A 431 13.36 -16.65 -28.31
CA LYS A 431 13.59 -17.16 -26.94
C LYS A 431 14.38 -18.48 -26.89
N THR A 432 14.01 -19.45 -27.74
CA THR A 432 14.72 -20.74 -27.86
C THR A 432 16.19 -20.54 -28.24
N THR A 433 16.46 -19.70 -29.24
CA THR A 433 17.81 -19.41 -29.71
C THR A 433 18.62 -18.68 -28.64
N THR A 434 18.01 -17.72 -27.95
CA THR A 434 18.64 -17.03 -26.83
C THR A 434 19.00 -18.01 -25.71
N ALA A 435 18.09 -18.91 -25.32
CA ALA A 435 18.35 -19.91 -24.27
C ALA A 435 19.47 -20.88 -24.65
N LEU A 436 19.50 -21.34 -25.90
CA LEU A 436 20.58 -22.17 -26.44
C LEU A 436 21.92 -21.42 -26.42
N GLY A 437 21.92 -20.13 -26.77
CA GLY A 437 23.10 -19.27 -26.65
C GLY A 437 23.59 -19.11 -25.21
N VAL A 438 22.68 -19.06 -24.23
CA VAL A 438 23.06 -19.03 -22.80
C VAL A 438 23.70 -20.34 -22.35
N ILE A 439 23.16 -21.50 -22.77
CA ILE A 439 23.75 -22.81 -22.47
C ILE A 439 25.20 -22.85 -22.98
N ASP A 440 25.42 -22.53 -24.26
CA ASP A 440 26.75 -22.62 -24.89
C ASP A 440 27.72 -21.58 -24.32
N LEU A 441 27.26 -20.34 -24.10
CA LEU A 441 28.07 -19.27 -23.51
C LEU A 441 28.56 -19.60 -22.09
N MET A 442 27.73 -20.27 -21.30
CA MET A 442 28.07 -20.67 -19.93
C MET A 442 28.78 -22.03 -19.86
N ASP A 443 28.94 -22.72 -20.99
CA ASP A 443 29.42 -24.10 -21.07
C ASP A 443 28.65 -25.03 -20.10
N ALA A 444 27.34 -24.84 -20.03
CA ALA A 444 26.49 -25.48 -19.02
C ALA A 444 25.92 -26.81 -19.51
N TYR A 445 26.82 -27.74 -19.87
CA TYR A 445 26.49 -29.10 -20.32
C TYR A 445 26.75 -30.14 -19.21
N PRO A 446 25.98 -31.25 -19.17
CA PRO A 446 24.80 -31.51 -19.99
C PRO A 446 23.62 -30.62 -19.56
N ALA A 447 22.80 -30.20 -20.53
CA ALA A 447 21.63 -29.35 -20.28
C ALA A 447 20.32 -30.13 -20.42
N LEU A 448 19.28 -29.71 -19.70
CA LEU A 448 17.95 -30.30 -19.71
C LEU A 448 16.92 -29.26 -20.18
N VAL A 449 16.08 -29.62 -21.14
CA VAL A 449 14.99 -28.78 -21.65
C VAL A 449 13.65 -29.40 -21.27
N LEU A 450 12.83 -28.66 -20.53
CA LEU A 450 11.44 -29.01 -20.22
C LEU A 450 10.50 -28.18 -21.09
N CYS A 451 9.72 -28.84 -21.97
CA CYS A 451 8.83 -28.14 -22.90
C CYS A 451 7.40 -28.72 -22.97
N PRO A 452 6.44 -27.99 -23.57
CA PRO A 452 5.13 -28.52 -23.94
C PRO A 452 5.21 -29.82 -24.77
N PRO A 453 4.20 -30.72 -24.73
CA PRO A 453 4.29 -32.08 -25.29
C PRO A 453 4.56 -32.18 -26.80
N HIS A 454 4.20 -31.16 -27.57
CA HIS A 454 4.34 -31.12 -29.02
C HIS A 454 5.64 -30.41 -29.49
N LEU A 455 6.43 -29.89 -28.55
CA LEU A 455 7.65 -29.14 -28.84
C LEU A 455 8.99 -29.90 -28.76
N PRO A 456 9.13 -31.14 -28.25
CA PRO A 456 10.45 -31.80 -28.23
C PRO A 456 11.13 -31.88 -29.60
N PRO A 457 10.44 -32.28 -30.70
CA PRO A 457 11.09 -32.32 -32.02
C PRO A 457 11.56 -30.95 -32.52
N LYS A 458 10.86 -29.88 -32.14
CA LYS A 458 11.24 -28.50 -32.48
C LYS A 458 12.50 -28.08 -31.72
N TRP A 459 12.53 -28.33 -30.41
CA TRP A 459 13.70 -28.02 -29.57
C TRP A 459 14.94 -28.77 -30.03
N MET A 460 14.82 -30.05 -30.37
CA MET A 460 15.94 -30.85 -30.90
C MET A 460 16.49 -30.27 -32.20
N ARG A 461 15.60 -29.94 -33.14
CA ARG A 461 15.99 -29.33 -34.42
C ARG A 461 16.69 -27.99 -34.22
N GLU A 462 16.10 -27.10 -33.41
CA GLU A 462 16.66 -25.77 -33.18
C GLU A 462 18.01 -25.84 -32.46
N ALA A 463 18.21 -26.78 -31.53
CA ALA A 463 19.51 -26.98 -30.87
C ALA A 463 20.61 -27.36 -31.89
N LEU A 464 20.34 -28.32 -32.77
CA LEU A 464 21.27 -28.75 -33.83
C LEU A 464 21.57 -27.62 -34.84
N GLU A 465 20.58 -26.77 -35.12
CA GLU A 465 20.75 -25.61 -35.99
C GLU A 465 21.53 -24.45 -35.35
N VAL A 466 21.50 -24.32 -34.02
CA VAL A 466 22.12 -23.20 -33.30
C VAL A 466 23.53 -23.51 -32.85
N ILE A 467 23.74 -24.67 -32.24
CA ILE A 467 24.96 -25.02 -31.53
C ILE A 467 25.74 -26.03 -32.37
N PRO A 468 26.89 -25.65 -32.96
CA PRO A 468 27.70 -26.59 -33.72
C PRO A 468 28.14 -27.78 -32.86
N GLY A 469 27.94 -29.00 -33.37
CA GLY A 469 28.41 -30.24 -32.74
C GLY A 469 27.58 -30.75 -31.56
N VAL A 470 26.48 -30.08 -31.20
CA VAL A 470 25.64 -30.52 -30.08
C VAL A 470 24.95 -31.86 -30.37
N GLN A 471 24.92 -32.74 -29.37
CA GLN A 471 24.11 -33.95 -29.37
C GLN A 471 22.82 -33.69 -28.61
N VAL A 472 21.69 -34.12 -29.16
CA VAL A 472 20.37 -33.89 -28.55
C VAL A 472 19.57 -35.17 -28.50
N ARG A 473 19.01 -35.49 -27.33
CA ARG A 473 18.20 -36.70 -27.13
C ARG A 473 16.90 -36.39 -26.42
N GLU A 474 15.82 -37.02 -26.85
CA GLU A 474 14.52 -36.94 -26.17
C GLU A 474 14.46 -37.96 -25.03
N LEU A 475 14.09 -37.50 -23.82
CA LEU A 475 13.79 -38.36 -22.68
C LEU A 475 12.28 -38.63 -22.65
N ARG A 476 11.86 -39.83 -23.05
CA ARG A 476 10.45 -40.17 -23.23
C ARG A 476 9.87 -40.91 -22.04
N ARG A 477 10.62 -41.82 -21.43
CA ARG A 477 10.10 -42.73 -20.40
C ARG A 477 11.16 -43.37 -19.51
N ILE A 478 10.68 -43.76 -18.34
CA ILE A 478 11.33 -44.69 -17.42
C ILE A 478 10.30 -45.76 -17.05
N GLY A 479 10.64 -47.03 -17.32
CA GLY A 479 9.84 -48.20 -17.00
C GLY A 479 9.42 -49.05 -18.21
N LYS A 480 8.42 -49.92 -18.03
CA LYS A 480 8.01 -50.96 -18.99
C LYS A 480 6.51 -50.89 -19.31
N THR A 481 6.16 -50.97 -20.59
CA THR A 481 4.76 -51.14 -21.04
C THR A 481 4.46 -52.60 -21.39
N ALA A 482 3.18 -52.98 -21.44
CA ALA A 482 2.75 -54.35 -21.76
C ALA A 482 3.25 -54.87 -23.11
N SER A 483 3.57 -53.97 -24.05
CA SER A 483 4.09 -54.26 -25.39
C SER A 483 5.62 -54.37 -25.48
N MET A 484 6.37 -54.09 -24.41
CA MET A 484 7.84 -54.06 -24.45
C MET A 484 8.45 -55.30 -23.79
N SER A 485 9.48 -55.87 -24.42
CA SER A 485 10.22 -57.03 -23.88
C SER A 485 11.12 -56.67 -22.69
N HIS A 486 11.70 -55.46 -22.70
CA HIS A 486 12.64 -54.96 -21.68
C HIS A 486 12.18 -53.63 -21.06
N GLU A 487 12.79 -53.28 -19.94
CA GLU A 487 12.59 -52.00 -19.23
C GLU A 487 13.50 -50.94 -19.84
N THR A 488 12.97 -49.74 -20.08
CA THR A 488 13.72 -48.60 -20.64
C THR A 488 13.92 -47.54 -19.58
N ASN A 489 15.10 -46.93 -19.52
CA ASN A 489 15.37 -45.79 -18.66
C ASN A 489 16.16 -44.74 -19.43
N ASP A 490 15.45 -43.90 -20.18
CA ASP A 490 16.09 -42.92 -21.08
C ASP A 490 17.02 -41.95 -20.33
N VAL A 491 16.76 -41.69 -19.04
CA VAL A 491 17.61 -40.79 -18.22
C VAL A 491 18.93 -41.46 -17.88
N ARG A 492 18.89 -42.71 -17.40
CA ARG A 492 20.11 -43.49 -17.11
C ARG A 492 20.92 -43.67 -18.38
N ASP A 493 20.28 -44.06 -19.48
CA ASP A 493 20.96 -44.28 -20.75
C ASP A 493 21.62 -42.97 -21.27
N PHE A 494 21.02 -41.80 -21.02
CA PHE A 494 21.64 -40.50 -21.33
C PHE A 494 22.87 -40.20 -20.44
N VAL A 495 22.76 -40.47 -19.13
CA VAL A 495 23.85 -40.26 -18.16
C VAL A 495 25.04 -41.15 -18.50
N GLU A 496 24.80 -42.46 -18.71
CA GLU A 496 25.83 -43.44 -19.05
C GLU A 496 26.52 -43.09 -20.37
N ASP A 497 25.75 -42.70 -21.40
CA ASP A 497 26.33 -42.30 -22.69
C ASP A 497 27.14 -40.99 -22.61
N TRP A 498 26.74 -40.05 -21.75
CA TRP A 498 27.53 -38.83 -21.49
C TRP A 498 28.84 -39.16 -20.80
N GLU A 499 28.80 -39.97 -19.73
CA GLU A 499 29.98 -40.39 -18.97
C GLU A 499 30.93 -41.24 -19.81
N ALA A 500 30.40 -42.04 -20.74
CA ALA A 500 31.17 -42.79 -21.73
C ALA A 500 31.75 -41.94 -22.88
N GLY A 501 31.41 -40.65 -22.94
CA GLY A 501 31.86 -39.73 -24.00
C GLY A 501 31.15 -39.90 -25.35
N LEU A 502 30.10 -40.72 -25.42
CA LEU A 502 29.35 -40.99 -26.66
C LEU A 502 28.52 -39.79 -27.14
N LEU A 503 28.21 -38.86 -26.22
CA LEU A 503 27.47 -37.63 -26.52
C LEU A 503 28.39 -36.42 -26.80
N GLY A 504 29.71 -36.60 -26.79
CA GLY A 504 30.68 -35.52 -26.93
C GLY A 504 30.62 -34.47 -25.81
N ASP A 505 31.20 -33.30 -26.03
CA ASP A 505 31.32 -32.25 -25.00
C ASP A 505 30.06 -31.37 -24.88
N LYS A 506 29.08 -31.54 -25.77
CA LYS A 506 27.86 -30.71 -25.81
C LYS A 506 26.63 -31.58 -25.94
N ALA A 507 25.93 -31.85 -24.84
CA ALA A 507 24.71 -32.67 -24.85
C ALA A 507 23.50 -31.98 -24.23
N ILE A 508 22.36 -32.10 -24.90
CA ILE A 508 21.07 -31.58 -24.45
C ILE A 508 20.03 -32.70 -24.38
N ALA A 509 19.46 -32.90 -23.21
CA ALA A 509 18.30 -33.75 -23.01
C ALA A 509 17.01 -32.93 -23.15
N VAL A 510 16.01 -33.43 -23.88
CA VAL A 510 14.72 -32.76 -24.07
C VAL A 510 13.59 -33.63 -23.51
N VAL A 511 12.80 -33.08 -22.59
CA VAL A 511 11.69 -33.78 -21.95
C VAL A 511 10.38 -33.00 -22.11
N SER A 512 9.31 -33.70 -22.47
CA SER A 512 7.96 -33.11 -22.47
C SER A 512 7.39 -33.02 -21.06
N SER A 513 6.62 -31.98 -20.78
CA SER A 513 5.97 -31.77 -19.48
C SER A 513 5.05 -32.92 -19.05
N THR A 514 4.48 -33.66 -20.00
CA THR A 514 3.68 -34.87 -19.76
C THR A 514 4.51 -36.11 -19.42
N SER A 515 5.79 -36.12 -19.79
CA SER A 515 6.74 -37.22 -19.50
C SER A 515 7.56 -36.95 -18.26
N ALA A 516 7.85 -35.67 -18.00
CA ALA A 516 8.50 -35.21 -16.77
C ALA A 516 7.64 -35.48 -15.53
N LYS A 517 6.34 -35.17 -15.60
CA LYS A 517 5.42 -35.34 -14.45
C LYS A 517 5.18 -36.81 -14.09
N LEU A 518 4.65 -37.03 -12.89
CA LEU A 518 4.12 -38.32 -12.48
C LEU A 518 3.18 -38.87 -13.57
N GLY A 519 3.56 -39.99 -14.17
CA GLY A 519 2.58 -40.88 -14.77
C GLY A 519 1.73 -41.45 -13.64
N SER A 520 0.48 -41.80 -13.90
CA SER A 520 -0.36 -42.53 -12.93
C SER A 520 0.20 -43.96 -12.72
N GLY A 521 1.33 -44.04 -12.00
CA GLY A 521 1.89 -45.26 -11.43
C GLY A 521 1.18 -45.64 -10.12
N TRP A 522 0.25 -44.80 -9.66
CA TRP A 522 -0.70 -45.09 -8.62
C TRP A 522 -2.08 -45.44 -9.20
N LYS A 523 -2.85 -46.21 -8.45
CA LYS A 523 -4.28 -46.46 -8.64
C LYS A 523 -5.02 -46.05 -7.39
N GLY A 524 -6.32 -45.75 -7.49
CA GLY A 524 -7.16 -45.51 -6.32
C GLY A 524 -7.10 -46.70 -5.35
N ALA A 525 -6.95 -46.42 -4.05
CA ALA A 525 -6.88 -47.43 -2.98
C ALA A 525 -8.19 -47.56 -2.18
N MET A 526 -9.35 -47.37 -2.85
CA MET A 526 -10.66 -47.28 -2.18
C MET A 526 -11.25 -48.62 -1.82
N ALA A 527 -11.87 -48.68 -0.64
CA ALA A 527 -12.79 -49.75 -0.31
C ALA A 527 -14.09 -49.55 -1.09
N LYS A 528 -14.73 -50.66 -1.48
CA LYS A 528 -16.02 -50.66 -2.15
C LYS A 528 -17.12 -50.91 -1.12
N ARG A 529 -18.12 -50.02 -1.07
CA ARG A 529 -19.40 -50.24 -0.37
C ARG A 529 -20.52 -50.31 -1.38
N TYR A 530 -21.65 -50.87 -0.97
CA TYR A 530 -22.79 -51.15 -1.84
C TYR A 530 -24.05 -50.54 -1.23
N THR A 531 -24.92 -49.99 -2.07
CA THR A 531 -26.26 -49.54 -1.71
C THR A 531 -27.26 -50.08 -2.72
N LEU A 532 -28.53 -50.15 -2.33
CA LEU A 532 -29.61 -50.54 -3.24
C LEU A 532 -30.22 -49.29 -3.90
N PRO A 533 -30.83 -49.46 -5.09
CA PRO A 533 -31.67 -48.43 -5.70
C PRO A 533 -32.73 -47.88 -4.71
N ARG A 534 -33.03 -46.59 -4.81
CA ARG A 534 -34.01 -45.95 -3.91
C ARG A 534 -35.43 -46.48 -4.15
N ASN A 535 -35.78 -46.72 -5.42
CA ASN A 535 -37.04 -47.35 -5.80
C ASN A 535 -36.99 -48.84 -5.43
N GLU A 536 -38.05 -49.34 -4.79
CA GLU A 536 -38.11 -50.73 -4.35
C GLU A 536 -38.31 -51.71 -5.50
N ASP A 537 -39.00 -51.28 -6.57
CA ASP A 537 -39.29 -52.12 -7.73
C ASP A 537 -37.99 -52.54 -8.47
N ASP A 538 -36.98 -51.66 -8.45
CA ASP A 538 -35.67 -51.90 -9.07
C ASP A 538 -34.77 -52.83 -8.23
N ARG A 539 -35.21 -53.25 -7.03
CA ARG A 539 -34.45 -54.16 -6.14
C ARG A 539 -34.70 -55.64 -6.42
N GLY A 540 -35.63 -55.97 -7.32
CA GLY A 540 -35.98 -57.36 -7.68
C GLY A 540 -34.79 -58.24 -8.06
N PRO A 541 -33.89 -57.80 -8.97
CA PRO A 541 -32.70 -58.55 -9.36
C PRO A 541 -31.77 -58.87 -8.18
N PHE A 542 -31.50 -57.87 -7.33
CA PHE A 542 -30.69 -58.05 -6.13
C PHE A 542 -31.33 -59.04 -5.15
N ARG A 543 -32.64 -58.92 -4.87
CA ARG A 543 -33.35 -59.84 -3.96
C ARG A 543 -33.28 -61.29 -4.45
N ASN A 544 -33.45 -61.51 -5.76
CA ASN A 544 -33.35 -62.85 -6.35
C ASN A 544 -31.94 -63.44 -6.26
N ALA A 545 -30.91 -62.62 -6.48
CA ALA A 545 -29.53 -63.04 -6.34
C ALA A 545 -29.15 -63.29 -4.87
N LEU A 546 -29.67 -62.48 -3.94
CA LEU A 546 -29.48 -62.64 -2.50
C LEU A 546 -30.06 -63.96 -1.99
N VAL A 547 -31.29 -64.32 -2.38
CA VAL A 547 -31.92 -65.59 -1.99
C VAL A 547 -31.10 -66.80 -2.46
N ARG A 548 -30.53 -66.73 -3.68
CA ARG A 548 -29.65 -67.79 -4.19
C ARG A 548 -28.36 -67.91 -3.38
N TYR A 549 -27.79 -66.77 -2.97
CA TYR A 549 -26.61 -66.74 -2.10
C TYR A 549 -26.92 -67.25 -0.69
N GLU A 550 -28.00 -66.81 -0.06
CA GLU A 550 -28.40 -67.20 1.29
C GLU A 550 -28.64 -68.71 1.37
N LYS A 551 -29.38 -69.27 0.40
CA LYS A 551 -29.60 -70.71 0.30
C LYS A 551 -28.28 -71.49 0.16
N ALA A 552 -27.38 -71.03 -0.71
CA ALA A 552 -26.08 -71.68 -0.90
C ALA A 552 -25.16 -71.54 0.34
N ARG A 553 -25.34 -70.49 1.14
CA ARG A 553 -24.60 -70.26 2.39
C ARG A 553 -25.13 -71.14 3.53
N GLU A 554 -26.44 -71.35 3.61
CA GLU A 554 -27.06 -72.25 4.59
C GLU A 554 -26.67 -73.71 4.34
N GLU A 555 -26.49 -74.10 3.07
CA GLU A 555 -26.00 -75.42 2.66
C GLU A 555 -24.48 -75.61 2.89
N LEU A 556 -23.76 -74.61 3.42
CA LEU A 556 -22.31 -74.65 3.62
C LEU A 556 -21.94 -75.19 5.01
N GLU A 557 -21.40 -76.41 5.07
CA GLU A 557 -20.91 -77.02 6.31
C GLU A 557 -19.50 -76.55 6.71
N GLU A 558 -19.12 -76.71 7.98
CA GLU A 558 -17.81 -76.26 8.52
C GLU A 558 -16.62 -76.97 7.84
N SER A 559 -16.80 -78.23 7.42
CA SER A 559 -15.84 -79.04 6.65
C SER A 559 -15.97 -78.91 5.12
N ALA A 560 -16.68 -77.90 4.62
CA ALA A 560 -16.98 -77.76 3.19
C ALA A 560 -15.72 -77.66 2.29
N LEU A 561 -15.77 -78.35 1.15
CA LEU A 561 -14.75 -78.38 0.11
C LEU A 561 -14.54 -76.99 -0.52
N GLU A 562 -13.32 -76.72 -1.00
CA GLU A 562 -12.91 -75.47 -1.69
C GLU A 562 -13.91 -75.03 -2.79
N GLU A 563 -14.48 -76.01 -3.50
CA GLU A 563 -15.44 -75.78 -4.59
C GLU A 563 -16.79 -75.25 -4.10
N GLN A 564 -17.30 -75.73 -2.96
CA GLN A 564 -18.52 -75.22 -2.34
C GLN A 564 -18.30 -73.79 -1.84
N ARG A 565 -17.15 -73.53 -1.21
CA ARG A 565 -16.74 -72.17 -0.79
C ARG A 565 -16.66 -71.21 -1.98
N ARG A 566 -16.10 -71.66 -3.10
CA ARG A 566 -16.03 -70.89 -4.36
C ARG A 566 -17.42 -70.61 -4.93
N LYS A 567 -18.33 -71.59 -4.92
CA LYS A 567 -19.73 -71.41 -5.37
C LYS A 567 -20.45 -70.34 -4.54
N VAL A 568 -20.33 -70.38 -3.22
CA VAL A 568 -20.92 -69.36 -2.33
C VAL A 568 -20.30 -67.98 -2.59
N GLN A 569 -18.98 -67.92 -2.79
CA GLN A 569 -18.30 -66.66 -3.13
C GLN A 569 -18.78 -66.09 -4.48
N THR A 570 -18.96 -66.92 -5.50
CA THR A 570 -19.48 -66.50 -6.81
C THR A 570 -20.91 -65.97 -6.69
N LEU A 571 -21.78 -66.65 -5.94
CA LEU A 571 -23.16 -66.20 -5.72
C LEU A 571 -23.22 -64.90 -4.91
N ARG A 572 -22.30 -64.72 -3.95
CA ARG A 572 -22.14 -63.45 -3.23
C ARG A 572 -21.74 -62.32 -4.16
N HIS A 573 -20.80 -62.54 -5.07
CA HIS A 573 -20.41 -61.53 -6.06
C HIS A 573 -21.55 -61.19 -7.01
N ALA A 574 -22.30 -62.20 -7.49
CA ALA A 574 -23.46 -61.98 -8.33
C ALA A 574 -24.53 -61.11 -7.64
N ALA A 575 -24.77 -61.31 -6.34
CA ALA A 575 -25.66 -60.45 -5.58
C ALA A 575 -25.11 -59.01 -5.44
N LEU A 576 -23.81 -58.85 -5.18
CA LEU A 576 -23.19 -57.53 -5.05
C LEU A 576 -23.10 -56.76 -6.37
N ASP A 577 -23.01 -57.45 -7.51
CA ASP A 577 -22.98 -56.85 -8.85
C ASP A 577 -24.35 -56.21 -9.23
N GLU A 578 -25.45 -56.70 -8.65
CA GLU A 578 -26.80 -56.10 -8.77
C GLU A 578 -27.00 -54.90 -7.82
N ALA A 579 -26.02 -54.58 -6.97
CA ALA A 579 -26.05 -53.42 -6.09
C ALA A 579 -25.18 -52.27 -6.64
N ILE A 580 -25.49 -51.04 -6.21
CA ILE A 580 -24.77 -49.85 -6.64
C ILE A 580 -23.50 -49.71 -5.80
N ALA A 581 -22.35 -49.95 -6.42
CA ALA A 581 -21.05 -49.79 -5.77
C ALA A 581 -20.63 -48.30 -5.69
N TYR A 582 -20.12 -47.87 -4.53
CA TYR A 582 -19.55 -46.55 -4.32
C TYR A 582 -18.23 -46.61 -3.52
N PRO A 583 -17.30 -45.67 -3.77
CA PRO A 583 -16.01 -45.65 -3.09
C PRO A 583 -16.12 -45.06 -1.68
N VAL A 584 -15.44 -45.67 -0.73
CA VAL A 584 -15.24 -45.13 0.62
C VAL A 584 -13.78 -45.24 1.04
N CYS A 585 -13.39 -44.42 2.03
CA CYS A 585 -12.10 -44.57 2.69
C CYS A 585 -12.01 -45.96 3.36
N PRO A 586 -10.91 -46.72 3.17
CA PRO A 586 -10.74 -48.03 3.78
C PRO A 586 -10.61 -47.98 5.30
N VAL A 587 -10.21 -46.83 5.86
CA VAL A 587 -9.99 -46.65 7.31
C VAL A 587 -11.26 -46.13 8.00
N CYS A 588 -11.76 -44.94 7.63
CA CYS A 588 -12.93 -44.37 8.30
C CYS A 588 -14.29 -44.82 7.72
N GLY A 589 -14.30 -45.47 6.56
CA GLY A 589 -15.53 -45.96 5.92
C GLY A 589 -16.45 -44.89 5.33
N GLN A 590 -16.09 -43.60 5.43
CA GLN A 590 -16.88 -42.49 4.89
C GLN A 590 -16.52 -42.17 3.43
N ILE A 591 -17.43 -41.53 2.70
CA ILE A 591 -17.23 -41.10 1.30
C ILE A 591 -16.35 -39.83 1.29
N PRO A 592 -15.19 -39.82 0.61
CA PRO A 592 -14.35 -38.62 0.49
C PRO A 592 -15.06 -37.48 -0.25
N MET A 593 -14.73 -36.22 0.10
CA MET A 593 -15.31 -35.03 -0.53
C MET A 593 -14.26 -34.29 -1.39
N GLU A 594 -14.68 -33.60 -2.44
CA GLU A 594 -13.86 -32.72 -3.29
C GLU A 594 -14.46 -31.32 -3.33
N GLY A 595 -13.63 -30.28 -3.22
CA GLY A 595 -14.08 -28.88 -3.22
C GLY A 595 -13.51 -28.07 -2.05
N PRO A 596 -13.63 -26.74 -2.07
CA PRO A 596 -13.32 -25.89 -0.92
C PRO A 596 -14.30 -26.16 0.23
N ALA A 597 -13.98 -25.72 1.45
CA ALA A 597 -14.69 -26.11 2.68
C ALA A 597 -16.20 -25.77 2.66
N ASP A 598 -16.55 -24.71 1.94
CA ASP A 598 -17.90 -24.18 1.72
C ASP A 598 -18.69 -24.88 0.60
N GLU A 599 -18.02 -25.62 -0.30
CA GLU A 599 -18.65 -26.31 -1.44
C GLU A 599 -18.13 -27.77 -1.58
N GLN A 600 -18.12 -28.53 -0.49
CA GLN A 600 -17.68 -29.93 -0.52
C GLN A 600 -18.67 -30.86 -1.24
N ILE A 601 -18.22 -31.52 -2.31
CA ILE A 601 -19.03 -32.47 -3.10
C ILE A 601 -18.52 -33.92 -2.90
N PRO A 602 -19.40 -34.91 -2.64
CA PRO A 602 -18.98 -36.30 -2.47
C PRO A 602 -18.40 -36.92 -3.75
N ILE A 603 -17.21 -37.54 -3.65
CA ILE A 603 -16.56 -38.22 -4.76
C ILE A 603 -17.17 -39.63 -4.92
N ARG A 604 -18.11 -39.79 -5.85
CA ARG A 604 -18.80 -41.09 -6.09
C ARG A 604 -18.17 -41.95 -7.18
N SER A 605 -17.23 -41.40 -7.96
CA SER A 605 -16.64 -42.08 -9.11
C SER A 605 -15.26 -42.65 -8.78
N PHE A 606 -15.08 -43.96 -8.93
CA PHE A 606 -13.77 -44.62 -8.78
C PHE A 606 -12.70 -44.03 -9.71
N LYS A 607 -13.08 -43.57 -10.91
CA LYS A 607 -12.16 -42.98 -11.90
C LYS A 607 -11.51 -41.69 -11.43
N THR A 608 -12.08 -41.00 -10.44
CA THR A 608 -11.50 -39.75 -9.91
C THR A 608 -10.22 -40.03 -9.14
N PHE A 609 -10.18 -41.12 -8.36
CA PHE A 609 -9.01 -41.55 -7.57
C PHE A 609 -7.86 -42.08 -8.43
N ASP A 610 -8.15 -42.51 -9.67
CA ASP A 610 -7.12 -42.89 -10.65
C ASP A 610 -6.50 -41.69 -11.39
N LYS A 611 -7.14 -40.51 -11.30
CA LYS A 611 -6.70 -39.28 -11.98
C LYS A 611 -5.95 -38.31 -11.07
N LYS A 612 -6.22 -38.36 -9.77
CA LYS A 612 -5.65 -37.46 -8.75
C LYS A 612 -5.27 -38.28 -7.52
N ALA A 613 -4.07 -38.06 -6.98
CA ALA A 613 -3.73 -38.56 -5.66
C ALA A 613 -4.52 -37.73 -4.62
N LEU A 614 -5.30 -38.42 -3.79
CA LEU A 614 -6.18 -37.80 -2.79
C LEU A 614 -5.88 -38.41 -1.42
N SER A 615 -6.11 -37.64 -0.37
CA SER A 615 -6.17 -38.13 1.01
C SER A 615 -7.59 -37.98 1.55
N CYS A 616 -7.93 -38.77 2.57
CA CYS A 616 -9.25 -38.70 3.18
C CYS A 616 -9.42 -37.40 3.99
N ASN A 617 -10.40 -36.59 3.65
CA ASN A 617 -10.75 -35.35 4.35
C ASN A 617 -11.96 -35.50 5.28
N ARG A 618 -12.32 -36.73 5.64
CA ARG A 618 -13.51 -37.00 6.44
C ARG A 618 -13.18 -36.97 7.93
N PRO A 619 -14.02 -36.34 8.77
CA PRO A 619 -13.81 -36.34 10.22
C PRO A 619 -13.83 -37.76 10.76
N ILE A 620 -12.95 -38.07 11.72
CA ILE A 620 -12.91 -39.36 12.41
C ILE A 620 -13.62 -39.28 13.76
N GLN A 621 -14.23 -40.39 14.16
CA GLN A 621 -14.75 -40.61 15.52
C GLN A 621 -13.87 -41.68 16.17
N GLY A 622 -13.22 -41.35 17.29
CA GLY A 622 -12.27 -42.24 17.97
C GLY A 622 -11.00 -41.53 18.42
N TRP A 623 -9.96 -42.30 18.77
CA TRP A 623 -8.66 -41.72 19.13
C TRP A 623 -8.07 -40.89 17.98
N ALA A 624 -7.66 -39.66 18.28
CA ALA A 624 -6.94 -38.79 17.36
C ALA A 624 -5.61 -39.45 16.95
N ARG A 625 -5.31 -39.40 15.65
CA ARG A 625 -4.11 -40.03 15.08
C ARG A 625 -3.34 -39.04 14.21
N ASP A 626 -2.01 -39.05 14.36
CA ASP A 626 -1.09 -38.30 13.52
C ASP A 626 -0.69 -39.16 12.30
N TRP A 627 -1.26 -38.83 11.15
CA TRP A 627 -1.03 -39.59 9.91
C TRP A 627 0.28 -39.23 9.21
N ASP A 628 0.94 -38.13 9.61
CA ASP A 628 2.32 -37.84 9.17
C ASP A 628 3.33 -38.75 9.92
N LYS A 629 2.90 -39.43 10.98
CA LYS A 629 3.66 -40.42 11.76
C LYS A 629 2.98 -41.80 11.77
N ASP A 630 2.63 -42.32 10.60
CA ASP A 630 2.09 -43.67 10.42
C ASP A 630 0.81 -43.98 11.25
N GLY A 631 0.07 -42.96 11.68
CA GLY A 631 -1.18 -43.09 12.44
C GLY A 631 -0.97 -43.32 13.94
N GLU A 632 0.15 -42.88 14.51
CA GLU A 632 0.37 -42.84 15.97
C GLU A 632 -0.72 -42.05 16.70
N LEU A 633 -1.01 -42.40 17.95
CA LEU A 633 -2.00 -41.71 18.76
C LEU A 633 -1.51 -40.30 19.11
N VAL A 634 -2.32 -39.28 18.83
CA VAL A 634 -2.04 -37.92 19.29
C VAL A 634 -2.20 -37.91 20.80
N LEU A 635 -1.15 -37.47 21.49
CA LEU A 635 -1.12 -37.35 22.94
C LEU A 635 -1.37 -35.90 23.36
N ASP A 636 -2.03 -35.70 24.50
CA ASP A 636 -2.13 -34.38 25.14
C ASP A 636 -0.80 -33.99 25.82
N ASP A 637 -0.76 -32.78 26.38
CA ASP A 637 0.44 -32.24 27.07
C ASP A 637 0.87 -33.09 28.29
N GLU A 638 0.00 -33.98 28.76
CA GLU A 638 0.25 -34.92 29.87
C GLU A 638 0.66 -36.32 29.37
N GLY A 639 0.72 -36.53 28.05
CA GLY A 639 1.12 -37.79 27.41
C GLY A 639 0.00 -38.82 27.26
N ASN A 640 -1.27 -38.45 27.49
CA ASN A 640 -2.41 -39.35 27.31
C ASN A 640 -2.98 -39.26 25.90
N PRO A 641 -3.40 -40.38 25.28
CA PRO A 641 -4.00 -40.34 23.96
C PRO A 641 -5.32 -39.56 23.98
N ILE A 642 -5.58 -38.77 22.94
CA ILE A 642 -6.75 -37.90 22.85
C ILE A 642 -7.90 -38.67 22.16
N TRP A 643 -9.05 -38.81 22.82
CA TRP A 643 -10.26 -39.40 22.22
C TRP A 643 -11.23 -38.32 21.73
N VAL A 644 -11.60 -38.37 20.45
CA VAL A 644 -12.55 -37.43 19.84
C VAL A 644 -13.93 -38.09 19.74
N ARG A 645 -14.88 -37.64 20.57
CA ARG A 645 -16.32 -37.88 20.37
C ARG A 645 -16.89 -36.80 19.45
N GLU A 646 -18.03 -37.10 18.83
CA GLU A 646 -18.72 -36.30 17.79
C GLU A 646 -18.41 -34.80 17.89
N PRO A 647 -17.85 -34.18 16.83
CA PRO A 647 -17.46 -32.78 16.87
C PRO A 647 -18.71 -31.89 16.96
N GLU A 648 -18.75 -30.99 17.95
CA GLU A 648 -19.86 -30.02 18.12
C GLU A 648 -19.92 -29.01 16.95
N THR A 649 -18.79 -28.80 16.25
CA THR A 649 -18.67 -28.02 15.01
C THR A 649 -17.74 -28.73 14.01
N ALA A 650 -18.12 -28.77 12.73
CA ALA A 650 -17.38 -29.51 11.70
C ALA A 650 -15.96 -28.97 11.42
N ASP A 651 -15.66 -27.74 11.86
CA ASP A 651 -14.44 -27.01 11.48
C ASP A 651 -13.19 -27.38 12.31
N ASP A 652 -13.35 -27.94 13.51
CA ASP A 652 -12.23 -28.27 14.42
C ASP A 652 -11.99 -29.79 14.56
N ALA A 653 -12.71 -30.62 13.79
CA ALA A 653 -12.60 -32.08 13.89
C ALA A 653 -11.35 -32.63 13.17
N PRO A 654 -10.52 -33.47 13.82
CA PRO A 654 -9.42 -34.14 13.15
C PRO A 654 -9.92 -34.96 11.95
N VAL A 655 -9.27 -34.78 10.81
CA VAL A 655 -9.60 -35.47 9.57
C VAL A 655 -8.80 -36.77 9.43
N CYS A 656 -9.39 -37.74 8.74
CA CYS A 656 -8.88 -39.10 8.59
C CYS A 656 -7.49 -39.21 7.94
N GLY A 657 -7.11 -38.28 7.06
CA GLY A 657 -5.76 -38.19 6.48
C GLY A 657 -5.30 -39.36 5.59
N THR A 658 -5.97 -40.51 5.64
CA THR A 658 -5.56 -41.75 4.97
C THR A 658 -5.34 -41.54 3.47
N GLU A 659 -4.19 -42.00 2.97
CA GLU A 659 -3.88 -41.96 1.55
C GLU A 659 -4.85 -42.82 0.74
N LEU A 660 -5.50 -42.18 -0.24
CA LEU A 660 -6.53 -42.81 -1.06
C LEU A 660 -5.99 -43.38 -2.38
N TYR A 661 -4.69 -43.61 -2.44
CA TYR A 661 -3.97 -44.08 -3.60
C TYR A 661 -2.89 -45.09 -3.17
N GLN A 662 -2.48 -45.97 -4.08
CA GLN A 662 -1.40 -46.93 -3.85
C GLN A 662 -0.56 -47.10 -5.11
N PHE A 663 0.74 -47.33 -4.93
CA PHE A 663 1.69 -47.53 -6.03
C PHE A 663 1.80 -49.00 -6.45
N GLY A 664 1.78 -49.28 -7.76
CA GLY A 664 2.22 -50.55 -8.34
C GLY A 664 1.17 -51.66 -8.54
N ALA A 665 1.18 -52.27 -9.75
CA ALA A 665 1.10 -53.72 -10.01
C ALA A 665 0.93 -54.07 -11.52
N ARG A 666 0.46 -53.14 -12.38
CA ARG A 666 0.24 -53.43 -13.84
C ARG A 666 1.03 -52.55 -14.82
N TYR A 667 1.43 -51.34 -14.42
CA TYR A 667 2.23 -50.41 -15.24
C TYR A 667 3.33 -49.81 -14.35
N ARG A 668 4.61 -50.03 -14.67
CA ARG A 668 5.74 -49.34 -14.04
C ARG A 668 6.08 -48.16 -14.93
N ARG A 669 5.58 -46.96 -14.59
CA ARG A 669 6.05 -45.70 -15.16
C ARG A 669 6.55 -44.84 -14.02
N TYR A 670 7.83 -44.53 -14.03
CA TYR A 670 8.46 -43.67 -13.05
C TYR A 670 8.55 -42.24 -13.62
N SER A 671 8.39 -41.22 -12.77
CA SER A 671 8.50 -39.82 -13.19
C SER A 671 9.95 -39.52 -13.58
N ILE A 672 10.16 -38.93 -14.76
CA ILE A 672 11.49 -38.49 -15.17
C ILE A 672 12.02 -37.43 -14.20
N ALA A 673 11.17 -36.49 -13.76
CA ALA A 673 11.56 -35.46 -12.80
C ALA A 673 12.02 -36.06 -11.45
N ASP A 674 11.30 -37.05 -10.94
CA ASP A 674 11.64 -37.73 -9.68
C ASP A 674 12.95 -38.52 -9.81
N TYR A 675 13.16 -39.13 -10.98
CA TYR A 675 14.38 -39.90 -11.22
C TYR A 675 15.58 -38.99 -11.28
N ILE A 676 15.48 -37.89 -12.01
CA ILE A 676 16.54 -36.89 -12.10
C ILE A 676 16.83 -36.33 -10.70
N PHE A 677 15.80 -35.98 -9.91
CA PHE A 677 15.99 -35.45 -8.56
C PHE A 677 16.62 -36.45 -7.59
N ASN A 678 16.27 -37.74 -7.67
CA ASN A 678 16.76 -38.76 -6.74
C ASN A 678 18.09 -39.39 -7.17
N GLN A 679 18.32 -39.58 -8.47
CA GLN A 679 19.40 -40.41 -9.01
C GLN A 679 20.40 -39.63 -9.87
N ALA A 680 20.03 -38.46 -10.40
CA ALA A 680 20.89 -37.62 -11.25
C ALA A 680 20.94 -36.17 -10.75
N LYS A 681 20.89 -35.97 -9.43
CA LYS A 681 20.90 -34.64 -8.81
C LYS A 681 22.26 -33.96 -9.06
N GLY A 682 22.22 -32.76 -9.61
CA GLY A 682 23.43 -31.99 -9.95
C GLY A 682 24.13 -32.45 -11.24
N PHE A 683 23.62 -33.47 -11.93
CA PHE A 683 24.16 -33.93 -13.20
C PHE A 683 23.94 -32.88 -14.30
N PHE A 684 22.70 -32.42 -14.47
CA PHE A 684 22.38 -31.37 -15.44
C PHE A 684 22.82 -30.00 -14.92
N GLN A 685 23.71 -29.32 -15.65
CA GLN A 685 24.21 -28.00 -15.26
C GLN A 685 23.15 -26.90 -15.47
N MET A 686 22.30 -27.05 -16.49
CA MET A 686 21.26 -26.05 -16.78
C MET A 686 19.92 -26.69 -17.14
N LEU A 687 18.86 -26.22 -16.49
CA LEU A 687 17.47 -26.49 -16.85
C LEU A 687 16.91 -25.32 -17.65
N VAL A 688 16.37 -25.57 -18.84
CA VAL A 688 15.59 -24.61 -19.60
C VAL A 688 14.12 -25.02 -19.58
N VAL A 689 13.27 -24.13 -19.10
CA VAL A 689 11.82 -24.36 -19.01
C VAL A 689 11.09 -23.48 -19.99
N ASP A 690 10.56 -24.10 -21.04
CA ASP A 690 9.72 -23.45 -22.03
C ASP A 690 8.27 -23.34 -21.54
N GLU A 691 7.66 -22.20 -21.80
CA GLU A 691 6.37 -21.75 -21.26
C GLU A 691 6.24 -21.98 -19.75
N ILE A 692 7.18 -21.38 -19.01
CA ILE A 692 7.29 -21.54 -17.55
C ILE A 692 5.99 -21.19 -16.79
N HIS A 693 5.15 -20.30 -17.34
CA HIS A 693 3.89 -19.92 -16.73
C HIS A 693 2.90 -21.10 -16.57
N HIS A 694 3.02 -22.17 -17.34
CA HIS A 694 2.16 -23.35 -17.17
C HIS A 694 2.44 -24.15 -15.88
N TYR A 695 3.55 -23.88 -15.18
CA TYR A 695 3.93 -24.57 -13.96
C TYR A 695 3.51 -23.81 -12.69
N LYS A 696 2.58 -22.85 -12.81
CA LYS A 696 2.11 -21.96 -11.73
C LYS A 696 1.25 -22.59 -10.62
N GLY A 697 0.68 -23.79 -10.84
CA GLY A 697 -0.28 -24.38 -9.89
C GLY A 697 0.38 -24.93 -8.62
N LYS A 698 -0.14 -24.60 -7.43
CA LYS A 698 0.38 -24.99 -6.09
C LYS A 698 0.68 -26.50 -5.96
N SER A 699 -0.32 -27.34 -6.23
CA SER A 699 -0.23 -28.80 -6.04
C SER A 699 -0.40 -29.56 -7.36
N SER A 700 -0.06 -28.92 -8.49
CA SER A 700 -0.15 -29.60 -9.80
C SER A 700 1.05 -30.53 -10.01
N ASP A 701 0.83 -31.71 -10.61
CA ASP A 701 1.93 -32.64 -10.93
C ASP A 701 3.03 -31.98 -11.77
N ARG A 702 2.64 -31.07 -12.66
CA ARG A 702 3.57 -30.27 -13.47
C ARG A 702 4.40 -29.34 -12.59
N GLY A 703 3.78 -28.65 -11.64
CA GLY A 703 4.46 -27.75 -10.71
C GLY A 703 5.42 -28.47 -9.77
N ILE A 704 5.05 -29.67 -9.29
CA ILE A 704 5.91 -30.53 -8.46
C ILE A 704 7.11 -31.04 -9.27
N ALA A 705 6.87 -31.55 -10.48
CA ALA A 705 7.94 -31.99 -11.37
C ALA A 705 8.89 -30.85 -11.73
N PHE A 706 8.36 -29.66 -11.98
CA PHE A 706 9.16 -28.45 -12.21
C PHE A 706 10.06 -28.13 -11.00
N ALA A 707 9.51 -28.09 -9.78
CA ALA A 707 10.29 -27.84 -8.57
C ALA A 707 11.43 -28.86 -8.41
N ARG A 708 11.13 -30.16 -8.57
CA ARG A 708 12.13 -31.23 -8.50
C ARG A 708 13.26 -31.06 -9.53
N MET A 709 12.93 -30.67 -10.76
CA MET A 709 13.95 -30.43 -11.79
C MET A 709 14.78 -29.16 -11.53
N VAL A 710 14.19 -28.11 -10.96
CA VAL A 710 14.92 -26.91 -10.51
C VAL A 710 15.92 -27.30 -9.43
N ASP A 711 15.48 -28.02 -8.39
CA ASP A 711 16.35 -28.45 -7.29
C ASP A 711 17.43 -29.47 -7.70
N ALA A 712 17.23 -30.14 -8.83
CA ALA A 712 18.17 -31.11 -9.39
C ALA A 712 19.20 -30.48 -10.34
N SER A 713 19.02 -29.22 -10.75
CA SER A 713 19.86 -28.55 -11.73
C SER A 713 20.60 -27.37 -11.11
N ARG A 714 21.79 -27.02 -11.61
CA ARG A 714 22.57 -25.90 -11.05
C ARG A 714 22.02 -24.53 -11.43
N TYR A 715 21.63 -24.35 -12.69
CA TYR A 715 21.04 -23.11 -13.20
C TYR A 715 19.66 -23.35 -13.81
N THR A 716 18.75 -22.39 -13.71
CA THR A 716 17.41 -22.47 -14.34
C THR A 716 17.12 -21.27 -15.23
N LEU A 717 16.77 -21.51 -16.50
CA LEU A 717 16.26 -20.52 -17.43
C LEU A 717 14.77 -20.71 -17.66
N GLY A 718 13.95 -19.69 -17.39
CA GLY A 718 12.52 -19.70 -17.70
C GLY A 718 12.20 -18.87 -18.93
N LEU A 719 11.47 -19.45 -19.89
CA LEU A 719 11.05 -18.79 -21.12
C LEU A 719 9.54 -18.64 -21.16
N THR A 720 9.02 -17.47 -21.49
CA THR A 720 7.58 -17.31 -21.73
C THR A 720 7.21 -16.05 -22.52
N GLY A 721 5.99 -16.02 -23.08
CA GLY A 721 5.36 -14.79 -23.54
C GLY A 721 4.82 -13.90 -22.41
N THR A 722 4.39 -14.50 -21.29
CA THR A 722 3.88 -13.78 -20.12
C THR A 722 4.10 -14.59 -18.86
N ILE A 723 4.60 -13.93 -17.81
CA ILE A 723 4.67 -14.53 -16.46
C ILE A 723 3.32 -14.42 -15.72
N TYR A 724 2.41 -13.58 -16.21
CA TYR A 724 1.15 -13.28 -15.55
C TYR A 724 0.01 -14.14 -16.08
N GLY A 725 -0.57 -14.93 -15.18
CA GLY A 725 -1.69 -15.82 -15.45
C GLY A 725 -3.06 -15.30 -15.03
N GLY A 726 -3.15 -14.03 -14.60
CA GLY A 726 -4.40 -13.40 -14.14
C GLY A 726 -4.58 -13.31 -12.62
N LYS A 727 -3.85 -14.12 -11.83
CA LYS A 727 -3.90 -14.08 -10.36
C LYS A 727 -2.51 -13.81 -9.77
N ALA A 728 -2.43 -13.02 -8.70
CA ALA A 728 -1.16 -12.76 -8.01
C ALA A 728 -0.52 -14.03 -7.43
N SER A 729 -1.34 -15.00 -7.00
CA SER A 729 -0.89 -16.32 -6.53
C SER A 729 -0.15 -17.13 -7.58
N ASP A 730 -0.44 -16.91 -8.87
CA ASP A 730 0.21 -17.64 -9.96
C ASP A 730 1.71 -17.30 -10.06
N ILE A 731 2.03 -16.02 -9.88
CA ILE A 731 3.42 -15.54 -9.85
C ILE A 731 4.12 -16.07 -8.60
N TYR A 732 3.44 -16.06 -7.45
CA TYR A 732 4.00 -16.49 -6.17
C TYR A 732 4.64 -17.88 -6.24
N TRP A 733 3.88 -18.89 -6.69
CA TRP A 733 4.38 -20.27 -6.73
C TRP A 733 5.51 -20.48 -7.74
N LEU A 734 5.53 -19.72 -8.84
CA LEU A 734 6.63 -19.76 -9.80
C LEU A 734 7.92 -19.23 -9.19
N LEU A 735 7.87 -18.02 -8.61
CA LEU A 735 9.04 -17.39 -8.01
C LEU A 735 9.55 -18.15 -6.79
N TRP A 736 8.63 -18.71 -5.98
CA TRP A 736 8.99 -19.57 -4.86
C TRP A 736 9.82 -20.78 -5.30
N ARG A 737 9.38 -21.49 -6.35
CA ARG A 737 10.06 -22.68 -6.87
C ARG A 737 11.37 -22.37 -7.58
N LEU A 738 11.52 -21.17 -8.11
CA LEU A 738 12.78 -20.71 -8.70
C LEU A 738 13.86 -20.37 -7.65
N GLY A 739 13.55 -20.50 -6.36
CA GLY A 739 14.53 -20.28 -5.30
C GLY A 739 14.90 -18.80 -5.11
N ILE A 740 14.00 -17.87 -5.46
CA ILE A 740 14.25 -16.43 -5.30
C ILE A 740 14.32 -16.11 -3.81
N LYS A 741 15.54 -15.93 -3.29
CA LYS A 741 15.84 -15.81 -1.86
C LYS A 741 15.03 -14.72 -1.16
N ASP A 742 14.87 -13.56 -1.79
CA ASP A 742 14.14 -12.43 -1.20
C ASP A 742 12.67 -12.78 -0.90
N ILE A 743 12.06 -13.62 -1.73
CA ILE A 743 10.69 -14.09 -1.53
C ILE A 743 10.66 -15.18 -0.45
N GLN A 744 11.64 -16.09 -0.46
CA GLN A 744 11.74 -17.18 0.51
C GLN A 744 12.09 -16.73 1.93
N GLN A 745 12.68 -15.55 2.10
CA GLN A 745 12.96 -14.95 3.39
C GLN A 745 11.74 -14.26 4.02
N VAL A 746 10.83 -13.74 3.20
CA VAL A 746 9.69 -12.94 3.67
C VAL A 746 8.41 -13.77 3.76
N PHE A 747 8.22 -14.71 2.83
CA PHE A 747 7.04 -15.56 2.75
C PHE A 747 7.44 -17.01 3.02
N SER A 748 6.49 -17.85 3.43
CA SER A 748 6.65 -19.30 3.51
C SER A 748 5.71 -19.98 2.52
N TYR A 749 5.93 -21.25 2.23
CA TYR A 749 5.07 -21.98 1.28
C TYR A 749 3.56 -21.91 1.63
N SER A 750 3.17 -21.75 2.91
CA SER A 750 1.76 -21.64 3.32
C SER A 750 1.20 -20.21 3.26
N THR A 751 2.02 -19.15 3.21
CA THR A 751 1.59 -17.74 3.33
C THR A 751 1.22 -17.08 2.00
N ALA A 752 0.77 -17.86 1.01
CA ALA A 752 0.36 -17.32 -0.29
C ALA A 752 -0.78 -16.28 -0.18
N ARG A 753 -1.63 -16.38 0.86
CA ARG A 753 -2.69 -15.41 1.14
C ARG A 753 -2.13 -14.02 1.45
N GLN A 754 -1.08 -13.94 2.28
CA GLN A 754 -0.41 -12.66 2.62
C GLN A 754 0.18 -11.99 1.37
N TRP A 755 0.76 -12.79 0.46
CA TRP A 755 1.24 -12.29 -0.83
C TRP A 755 0.10 -11.69 -1.68
N VAL A 756 -1.05 -12.38 -1.75
CA VAL A 756 -2.22 -11.89 -2.49
C VAL A 756 -2.81 -10.65 -1.82
N GLU A 757 -2.85 -10.58 -0.50
CA GLU A 757 -3.32 -9.40 0.22
C GLU A 757 -2.41 -8.19 -0.06
N MET A 758 -1.10 -8.39 -0.03
CA MET A 758 -0.12 -7.34 -0.29
C MET A 758 -0.12 -6.87 -1.76
N TYR A 759 -0.04 -7.79 -2.72
CA TYR A 759 0.22 -7.46 -4.13
C TYR A 759 -0.98 -7.67 -5.08
N GLY A 760 -1.99 -8.45 -4.68
CA GLY A 760 -3.13 -8.81 -5.52
C GLY A 760 -4.29 -7.83 -5.48
N VAL A 761 -5.30 -8.07 -6.32
CA VAL A 761 -6.62 -7.42 -6.18
C VAL A 761 -7.47 -8.33 -5.29
N LEU A 762 -8.04 -7.76 -4.23
CA LEU A 762 -8.95 -8.49 -3.34
C LEU A 762 -10.39 -8.06 -3.64
N GLU A 763 -11.29 -9.03 -3.65
CA GLU A 763 -12.73 -8.79 -3.75
C GLU A 763 -13.38 -9.34 -2.49
N GLU A 764 -14.07 -8.48 -1.75
CA GLU A 764 -14.84 -8.83 -0.56
C GLU A 764 -16.33 -8.68 -0.90
N ARG A 765 -17.14 -9.71 -0.59
CA ARG A 765 -18.57 -9.72 -0.86
C ARG A 765 -19.33 -9.73 0.46
N GLN A 766 -20.12 -8.69 0.72
CA GLN A 766 -21.04 -8.61 1.84
C GLN A 766 -22.47 -8.84 1.35
N TYR A 767 -23.08 -9.90 1.84
CA TYR A 767 -24.48 -10.23 1.59
C TYR A 767 -25.34 -9.44 2.57
N GLY A 768 -26.31 -8.66 2.07
CA GLY A 768 -27.22 -7.90 2.92
C GLY A 768 -27.98 -8.84 3.86
N GLY A 769 -27.77 -8.69 5.17
CA GLY A 769 -28.50 -9.42 6.20
C GLY A 769 -29.99 -9.07 6.15
N GLY A 770 -30.84 -10.06 5.89
CA GLY A 770 -32.26 -9.92 6.11
C GLY A 770 -32.52 -9.69 7.60
N SER A 771 -33.14 -8.57 7.93
CA SER A 771 -33.75 -8.35 9.23
C SER A 771 -34.84 -9.41 9.43
N ASN A 772 -34.54 -10.48 10.16
CA ASN A 772 -35.59 -11.30 10.76
C ASN A 772 -36.30 -10.43 11.80
N SER A 773 -37.52 -10.01 11.46
CA SER A 773 -38.53 -9.59 12.42
C SER A 773 -38.78 -10.74 13.39
N SER A 774 -38.23 -10.64 14.60
CA SER A 774 -38.73 -11.39 15.75
C SER A 774 -40.08 -10.80 16.14
N GLY A 775 -41.14 -11.29 15.50
CA GLY A 775 -42.50 -11.26 16.03
C GLY A 775 -42.79 -12.66 16.57
N ASP A 776 -43.13 -12.70 17.86
CA ASP A 776 -44.05 -13.61 18.54
C ASP A 776 -44.30 -14.99 17.91
N ASP A 777 -43.92 -16.05 18.63
CA ASP A 777 -44.88 -17.07 19.09
C ASP A 777 -44.18 -18.05 20.08
N GLU A 778 -44.69 -18.01 21.31
CA GLU A 778 -44.65 -18.95 22.47
C GLU A 778 -43.36 -19.70 22.86
#